data_AF-A0A1T5HJS1-F1
#
_entry.id   AF-A0A1T5HJS1-F1
#
_cell.length_a   1.000
_cell.length_b   1.000
_cell.length_c   1.000
_cell.angle_alpha   90.00
_cell.angle_beta   90.00
_cell.angle_gamma   90.00
#
_symmetry.space_group_name_H-M   'P 1'
#
loop_
_entity.id
_entity.type
_entity.pdbx_description
1 polymer ?
#
loop_
_entity_poly.entity_id
_entity_poly.type
_entity_poly.pdbx_seq_one_letter_code
_entity_poly.pdbx_strand_id
1 'polypeptide(L)'
;MTLKTVLPFLFLLLSSRLFAQSLGVNEADYGLNVRRSIGPIVLDGRLDEAAWDKADTVSNFWQFFPYDTVRAGARTRVRVLFDSEFLYIAAECYQPGRYVVTSLKRDFARGQSDLFEVNIDPFGDKLNGFNFAASPYGVQREGLITNGQEFATDWDNKWYVRVGNAADRYTVEMAIPFKTLRYKQRQTGDGPDVWLINFIRSDIARNEQSAWAPIPLNFTGQALAFSGRLIWEQPPPRPGANVSLIPYGLAETGRDYPSGIPPRRGVNAGFDVKVAVTPSLNLDLTVNPDFAQVEVDQQVTNLSRFELFFPERRQFFLENSDLFGSFGTSVTNPFFSRRIGLVRNPRTGFNERVPILAGLRLSGRLDRNWRVGVLNMQTGRRSLADSVTLPPINYGMLAVQRRISTRSFLSALLVNKDPVGIMPAGAAQPYNRVAGLEYSLASANNQWRGKAFYHRSFSPDRPAQPYAVGALLFVDKPAVNGRVGVYDIGDNFRADVGYVPRASLLKFHGEVFRVLFPKGRLGRHINRFYLGPNWDFIYGKRQNRLIDWDAGLFGGITMQNQSQLSFVFLRWDYTYLFSPFDPSNTGGIALPANTSYLYFSHRLTYVSNVRKPFFYSFNGRYGQYFNGRITQLHTVMSYRQQPYGVFSLDFTYNGIRLPAPHSQSDLLLIGPKVDLSFTRSLFLTAYVQYNNQINNVNTNIRFQWRYKPVSDLFVVYTDNYFAYETLDDDNRLMRAWQPKNRALVIKFTYWLNL
;
A
#
# COMPACT_ATOMS: atom_id res chain seq x y z
N MET A 1 -12.33 9.64 -36.96
CA MET A 1 -11.20 9.82 -36.03
C MET A 1 -11.42 8.85 -34.87
N THR A 2 -10.53 7.88 -34.64
CA THR A 2 -10.76 6.84 -33.62
C THR A 2 -10.54 7.40 -32.21
N LEU A 3 -11.26 6.88 -31.20
CA LEU A 3 -11.09 7.26 -29.79
C LEU A 3 -9.61 7.25 -29.34
N LYS A 4 -8.80 6.39 -29.98
CA LYS A 4 -7.36 6.20 -29.83
C LYS A 4 -6.52 7.45 -30.10
N THR A 5 -6.94 8.33 -31.01
CA THR A 5 -6.23 9.58 -31.33
C THR A 5 -6.80 10.80 -30.64
N VAL A 6 -8.10 10.80 -30.30
CA VAL A 6 -8.79 11.97 -29.76
C VAL A 6 -8.58 12.16 -28.25
N LEU A 7 -8.59 11.07 -27.47
CA LEU A 7 -8.40 11.11 -26.01
C LEU A 7 -7.03 11.66 -25.57
N PRO A 8 -5.89 11.20 -26.14
CA PRO A 8 -4.58 11.74 -25.77
C PRO A 8 -4.43 13.21 -26.13
N PHE A 9 -5.00 13.63 -27.27
CA PHE A 9 -4.88 15.00 -27.79
C PHE A 9 -5.71 16.01 -26.98
N LEU A 10 -6.93 15.64 -26.57
CA LEU A 10 -7.75 16.45 -25.64
C LEU A 10 -7.08 16.60 -24.27
N PHE A 11 -6.43 15.55 -23.77
CA PHE A 11 -5.73 15.60 -22.49
C PHE A 11 -4.48 16.50 -22.54
N LEU A 12 -3.75 16.48 -23.66
CA LEU A 12 -2.66 17.42 -23.95
C LEU A 12 -3.14 18.87 -24.04
N LEU A 13 -4.29 19.14 -24.69
CA LEU A 13 -4.86 20.49 -24.80
C LEU A 13 -5.32 21.05 -23.45
N LEU A 14 -5.96 20.24 -22.59
CA LEU A 14 -6.36 20.63 -21.23
C LEU A 14 -5.16 20.92 -20.32
N SER A 15 -4.01 20.28 -20.58
CA SER A 15 -2.80 20.52 -19.80
C SER A 15 -2.19 21.90 -20.06
N SER A 16 -2.29 22.44 -21.28
CA SER A 16 -1.62 23.70 -21.71
C SER A 16 -2.04 24.94 -20.90
N ARG A 17 -3.23 24.96 -20.30
CA ARG A 17 -3.72 26.08 -19.47
C ARG A 17 -3.34 25.99 -17.98
N LEU A 18 -2.69 24.91 -17.53
CA LEU A 18 -2.36 24.68 -16.11
C LEU A 18 -0.89 25.02 -15.74
N PHE A 19 -0.10 25.57 -16.67
CA PHE A 19 1.36 25.72 -16.56
C PHE A 19 1.87 26.99 -15.83
N ALA A 20 1.01 27.79 -15.19
CA ALA A 20 1.38 29.14 -14.76
C ALA A 20 1.91 29.32 -13.31
N GLN A 21 2.32 28.26 -12.59
CA GLN A 21 2.84 28.40 -11.21
C GLN A 21 4.18 27.68 -10.99
N SER A 22 5.24 28.45 -10.75
CA SER A 22 6.62 27.96 -10.54
C SER A 22 6.96 27.69 -9.06
N LEU A 23 6.29 28.36 -8.12
CA LEU A 23 6.48 28.20 -6.66
C LEU A 23 5.37 27.34 -6.04
N GLY A 24 5.73 26.52 -5.05
CA GLY A 24 4.76 25.78 -4.22
C GLY A 24 3.97 26.71 -3.30
N VAL A 25 2.83 26.21 -2.80
CA VAL A 25 1.79 27.03 -2.14
C VAL A 25 2.33 27.79 -0.93
N ASN A 26 3.20 27.17 -0.13
CA ASN A 26 3.69 27.72 1.14
C ASN A 26 5.16 28.19 1.10
N GLU A 27 5.85 28.05 -0.04
CA GLU A 27 7.30 28.26 -0.12
C GLU A 27 7.75 29.72 0.08
N ALA A 28 6.86 30.68 -0.17
CA ALA A 28 7.17 32.10 0.02
C ALA A 28 7.06 32.53 1.50
N ASP A 29 6.10 31.95 2.23
CA ASP A 29 5.69 32.46 3.55
C ASP A 29 6.24 31.62 4.72
N TYR A 30 6.71 30.40 4.46
CA TYR A 30 7.19 29.46 5.48
C TYR A 30 8.62 29.02 5.20
N GLY A 31 9.57 29.54 5.98
CA GLY A 31 10.99 29.18 5.93
C GLY A 31 11.58 28.91 7.31
N LEU A 32 12.50 27.95 7.39
CA LEU A 32 13.27 27.59 8.58
C LEU A 32 14.74 27.46 8.19
N ASN A 33 15.64 28.21 8.82
CA ASN A 33 17.07 28.02 8.59
C ASN A 33 17.58 26.82 9.38
N VAL A 34 18.49 26.05 8.78
CA VAL A 34 19.18 24.93 9.44
C VAL A 34 20.65 25.24 9.55
N ARG A 35 21.19 25.05 10.76
CA ARG A 35 22.55 25.40 11.13
C ARG A 35 23.33 24.18 11.60
N ARG A 36 24.64 24.22 11.40
CA ARG A 36 25.54 23.19 11.93
C ARG A 36 25.56 23.28 13.46
N SER A 37 25.49 22.14 14.14
CA SER A 37 25.58 22.08 15.59
C SER A 37 26.94 22.58 16.08
N ILE A 38 26.95 23.33 17.17
CA ILE A 38 28.16 23.88 17.82
C ILE A 38 28.84 22.87 18.77
N GLY A 39 28.30 21.67 18.90
CA GLY A 39 28.82 20.57 19.73
C GLY A 39 28.10 19.24 19.44
N PRO A 40 28.51 18.14 20.08
CA PRO A 40 27.80 16.86 19.95
C PRO A 40 26.38 16.97 20.52
N ILE A 41 25.43 16.30 19.87
CA ILE A 41 24.06 16.13 20.36
C ILE A 41 23.97 14.74 21.01
N VAL A 42 23.61 14.68 22.28
CA VAL A 42 23.45 13.43 23.01
C VAL A 42 21.99 13.03 22.95
N LEU A 43 21.69 12.04 22.10
CA LEU A 43 20.31 11.60 21.93
C LEU A 43 19.77 10.96 23.21
N ASP A 44 19.02 11.72 24.01
CA ASP A 44 18.42 11.31 25.28
C ASP A 44 16.99 11.84 25.50
N GLY A 45 16.54 12.78 24.66
CA GLY A 45 15.21 13.38 24.70
C GLY A 45 15.05 14.53 25.69
N ARG A 46 16.11 15.06 26.30
CA ARG A 46 16.04 16.17 27.29
C ARG A 46 16.13 17.55 26.65
N LEU A 47 16.84 17.66 25.51
CA LEU A 47 17.07 18.92 24.78
C LEU A 47 17.80 19.98 25.63
N ASP A 48 18.76 19.59 26.45
CA ASP A 48 19.50 20.47 27.36
C ASP A 48 20.85 20.94 26.81
N GLU A 49 21.23 20.52 25.59
CA GLU A 49 22.45 21.00 24.93
C GLU A 49 22.33 22.44 24.44
N ALA A 50 23.38 23.24 24.69
CA ALA A 50 23.47 24.64 24.27
C ALA A 50 23.33 24.86 22.74
N ALA A 51 23.52 23.81 21.94
CA ALA A 51 23.30 23.87 20.50
C ALA A 51 21.82 24.12 20.15
N TRP A 52 20.88 23.57 20.93
CA TRP A 52 19.45 23.77 20.71
C TRP A 52 19.02 25.22 20.93
N ASP A 53 19.66 25.95 21.84
CA ASP A 53 19.39 27.37 22.08
C ASP A 53 19.79 28.29 20.92
N LYS A 54 20.69 27.83 20.05
CA LYS A 54 21.15 28.57 18.86
C LYS A 54 20.39 28.19 17.59
N ALA A 55 19.54 27.17 17.65
CA ALA A 55 18.74 26.73 16.51
C ALA A 55 17.54 27.65 16.28
N ASP A 56 17.24 27.93 15.02
CA ASP A 56 15.97 28.55 14.65
C ASP A 56 14.81 27.65 15.12
N THR A 57 13.78 28.28 15.67
CA THR A 57 12.62 27.57 16.25
C THR A 57 11.35 27.93 15.49
N VAL A 58 10.66 26.93 14.97
CA VAL A 58 9.31 27.10 14.42
C VAL A 58 8.25 26.77 15.45
N SER A 59 7.13 27.48 15.38
CA SER A 59 5.98 27.32 16.27
C SER A 59 4.68 27.73 15.54
N ASN A 60 3.58 27.92 16.27
CA ASN A 60 2.29 28.40 15.73
C ASN A 60 1.71 27.50 14.63
N PHE A 61 1.54 26.22 14.91
CA PHE A 61 0.97 25.28 13.95
C PHE A 61 -0.49 25.65 13.61
N TRP A 62 -0.91 25.31 12.40
CA TRP A 62 -2.29 25.41 11.92
C TRP A 62 -2.96 24.06 12.06
N GLN A 63 -4.21 24.03 12.49
CA GLN A 63 -4.99 22.80 12.33
C GLN A 63 -5.15 22.51 10.83
N PHE A 64 -5.22 21.24 10.48
CA PHE A 64 -5.82 20.78 9.22
C PHE A 64 -6.88 19.70 9.48
N PHE A 65 -7.09 19.36 10.75
CA PHE A 65 -8.21 18.59 11.24
C PHE A 65 -8.49 19.01 12.70
N PRO A 66 -9.74 19.32 13.07
CA PRO A 66 -10.97 19.25 12.26
C PRO A 66 -11.21 20.46 11.34
N TYR A 67 -10.45 21.55 11.49
CA TYR A 67 -10.57 22.78 10.70
C TYR A 67 -9.21 23.20 10.14
N ASP A 68 -9.16 23.89 9.00
CA ASP A 68 -7.92 24.44 8.42
C ASP A 68 -7.80 25.98 8.54
N THR A 69 -8.70 26.60 9.30
CA THR A 69 -8.81 28.06 9.45
C THR A 69 -8.36 28.59 10.81
N VAL A 70 -7.92 27.70 11.71
CA VAL A 70 -7.57 28.06 13.10
C VAL A 70 -6.18 27.53 13.46
N ARG A 71 -5.55 28.15 14.46
CA ARG A 71 -4.28 27.68 15.03
C ARG A 71 -4.51 26.41 15.87
N ALA A 72 -3.45 25.61 15.96
CA ALA A 72 -3.40 24.41 16.79
C ALA A 72 -3.63 24.75 18.27
N GLY A 73 -4.50 23.98 18.93
CA GLY A 73 -4.65 24.04 20.38
C GLY A 73 -3.49 23.34 21.10
N ALA A 74 -2.91 22.31 20.47
CA ALA A 74 -1.72 21.63 20.98
C ALA A 74 -0.44 22.39 20.56
N ARG A 75 0.11 23.20 21.48
CA ARG A 75 1.35 23.96 21.22
C ARG A 75 2.49 23.00 20.90
N THR A 76 3.20 23.28 19.80
CA THR A 76 4.37 22.53 19.35
C THR A 76 5.48 23.50 18.99
N ARG A 77 6.72 23.21 19.41
CA ARG A 77 7.93 23.92 18.99
C ARG A 77 8.88 22.91 18.34
N VAL A 78 9.53 23.30 17.25
CA VAL A 78 10.46 22.43 16.53
C VAL A 78 11.74 23.17 16.21
N ARG A 79 12.86 22.47 16.35
CA ARG A 79 14.21 22.93 16.01
C ARG A 79 14.88 21.90 15.11
N VAL A 80 15.74 22.36 14.21
CA VAL A 80 16.51 21.50 13.31
C VAL A 80 17.98 21.93 13.32
N LEU A 81 18.86 20.96 13.50
CA LEU A 81 20.31 21.11 13.46
C LEU A 81 20.92 20.00 12.61
N PHE A 82 22.20 20.11 12.28
CA PHE A 82 22.93 19.01 11.65
C PHE A 82 24.40 18.98 12.03
N ASP A 83 25.05 17.84 11.85
CA ASP A 83 26.50 17.71 11.86
C ASP A 83 27.00 16.97 10.60
N SER A 84 28.20 16.39 10.64
CA SER A 84 28.74 15.64 9.50
C SER A 84 28.01 14.31 9.22
N GLU A 85 27.26 13.79 10.18
CA GLU A 85 26.66 12.45 10.12
C GLU A 85 25.13 12.47 10.13
N PHE A 86 24.51 13.38 10.87
CA PHE A 86 23.08 13.39 11.16
C PHE A 86 22.42 14.73 10.88
N LEU A 87 21.18 14.66 10.41
CA LEU A 87 20.16 15.69 10.58
C LEU A 87 19.44 15.44 11.91
N TYR A 88 19.50 16.41 12.81
CA TYR A 88 18.84 16.37 14.12
C TYR A 88 17.55 17.17 14.09
N ILE A 89 16.47 16.59 14.62
CA ILE A 89 15.17 17.24 14.72
C ILE A 89 14.68 17.08 16.15
N ALA A 90 14.43 18.20 16.82
CA ALA A 90 13.88 18.26 18.16
C ALA A 90 12.48 18.85 18.13
N ALA A 91 11.55 18.26 18.86
CA ALA A 91 10.20 18.78 19.02
C ALA A 91 9.77 18.78 20.49
N GLU A 92 9.23 19.90 20.95
CA GLU A 92 8.53 20.02 22.23
C GLU A 92 7.02 20.01 21.95
N CYS A 93 6.33 18.95 22.39
CA CYS A 93 4.92 18.74 22.14
C CYS A 93 4.12 18.86 23.45
N TYR A 94 3.49 20.02 23.66
CA TYR A 94 2.78 20.32 24.91
C TYR A 94 1.43 19.59 24.96
N GLN A 95 1.37 18.57 25.83
CA GLN A 95 0.21 17.71 26.05
C GLN A 95 0.28 17.14 27.48
N PRO A 96 -0.46 17.71 28.45
CA PRO A 96 -0.48 17.19 29.81
C PRO A 96 -1.23 15.84 29.90
N GLY A 97 -0.50 14.81 30.35
CA GLY A 97 -1.05 13.71 31.14
C GLY A 97 -1.83 12.57 30.46
N ARG A 98 -2.03 12.53 29.14
CA ARG A 98 -2.69 11.37 28.47
C ARG A 98 -2.25 11.18 27.03
N TYR A 99 -1.34 10.23 26.79
CA TYR A 99 -0.98 9.81 25.43
C TYR A 99 -1.84 8.64 24.95
N VAL A 100 -2.23 8.67 23.68
CA VAL A 100 -2.89 7.56 23.00
C VAL A 100 -1.88 6.91 22.07
N VAL A 101 -1.48 5.66 22.34
CA VAL A 101 -0.56 4.92 21.45
C VAL A 101 -1.05 3.49 21.30
N THR A 102 -1.19 3.03 20.05
CA THR A 102 -1.76 1.71 19.71
C THR A 102 -0.95 0.53 20.22
N SER A 103 0.37 0.58 20.04
CA SER A 103 1.30 -0.49 20.41
C SER A 103 2.73 0.04 20.54
N LEU A 104 3.62 -0.73 21.15
CA LEU A 104 5.07 -0.48 21.11
C LEU A 104 5.75 -0.94 19.80
N LYS A 105 4.97 -1.42 18.83
CA LYS A 105 5.49 -1.91 17.54
C LYS A 105 5.71 -0.74 16.56
N ARG A 106 6.85 -0.78 15.87
CA ARG A 106 7.20 0.13 14.77
C ARG A 106 6.12 0.14 13.68
N ASP A 107 6.02 1.23 12.94
CA ASP A 107 5.16 1.36 11.75
C ASP A 107 3.66 1.21 12.05
N PHE A 108 3.24 1.79 13.18
CA PHE A 108 1.86 1.82 13.59
C PHE A 108 0.95 2.55 12.59
N ALA A 109 -0.32 2.17 12.57
CA ALA A 109 -1.32 2.73 11.67
C ALA A 109 -1.54 4.25 11.90
N ARG A 110 -1.73 4.99 10.80
CA ARG A 110 -1.99 6.43 10.83
C ARG A 110 -3.29 6.77 11.55
N GLY A 111 -3.30 7.89 12.29
CA GLY A 111 -4.51 8.45 12.89
C GLY A 111 -5.04 7.71 14.12
N GLN A 112 -4.30 6.73 14.63
CA GLN A 112 -4.69 5.96 15.82
C GLN A 112 -3.80 6.21 17.05
N SER A 113 -2.67 6.89 16.87
CA SER A 113 -1.69 7.19 17.91
C SER A 113 -1.27 8.66 17.86
N ASP A 114 -0.96 9.21 19.03
CA ASP A 114 -0.24 10.47 19.16
C ASP A 114 1.12 10.32 18.50
N LEU A 115 1.48 11.31 17.68
CA LEU A 115 2.77 11.33 17.01
C LEU A 115 3.23 12.75 16.69
N PHE A 116 4.55 12.92 16.65
CA PHE A 116 5.21 14.01 15.95
C PHE A 116 5.86 13.44 14.68
N GLU A 117 5.70 14.12 13.56
CA GLU A 117 6.12 13.67 12.24
C GLU A 117 6.80 14.79 11.46
N VAL A 118 7.79 14.42 10.66
CA VAL A 118 8.47 15.29 9.71
C VAL A 118 8.37 14.70 8.30
N ASN A 119 7.97 15.55 7.35
CA ASN A 119 7.99 15.28 5.92
C ASN A 119 9.15 16.04 5.28
N ILE A 120 10.04 15.37 4.57
CA ILE A 120 11.24 15.96 3.96
C ILE A 120 11.24 15.63 2.46
N ASP A 121 11.29 16.64 1.61
CA ASP A 121 11.54 16.51 0.17
C ASP A 121 12.85 17.24 -0.18
N PRO A 122 13.98 16.51 -0.24
CA PRO A 122 15.28 17.10 -0.57
C PRO A 122 15.45 17.52 -2.03
N PHE A 123 14.57 17.10 -2.94
CA PHE A 123 14.67 17.41 -4.38
C PHE A 123 13.74 18.55 -4.82
N GLY A 124 12.82 18.98 -3.95
CA GLY A 124 11.86 20.06 -4.19
C GLY A 124 10.89 19.76 -5.35
N ASP A 125 10.59 18.49 -5.58
CA ASP A 125 9.71 18.05 -6.66
C ASP A 125 8.22 17.98 -6.25
N LYS A 126 7.92 18.01 -4.94
CA LYS A 126 6.57 17.94 -4.37
C LYS A 126 5.82 16.65 -4.75
N LEU A 127 6.59 15.61 -5.08
CA LEU A 127 6.12 14.30 -5.51
C LEU A 127 6.71 13.19 -4.67
N ASN A 128 8.01 13.28 -4.34
CA ASN A 128 8.74 12.24 -3.63
C ASN A 128 9.41 12.81 -2.40
N GLY A 129 9.28 12.11 -1.27
CA GLY A 129 9.88 12.54 -0.02
C GLY A 129 10.01 11.42 0.98
N PHE A 130 10.51 11.77 2.15
CA PHE A 130 10.71 10.89 3.28
C PHE A 130 9.83 11.34 4.44
N ASN A 131 9.33 10.36 5.19
CA ASN A 131 8.58 10.58 6.41
C ASN A 131 9.33 9.96 7.57
N PHE A 132 9.44 10.69 8.68
CA PHE A 132 9.90 10.13 9.95
C PHE A 132 8.95 10.59 11.05
N ALA A 133 8.55 9.67 11.91
CA ALA A 133 7.58 9.93 12.96
C ALA A 133 7.91 9.16 14.23
N ALA A 134 7.61 9.77 15.38
CA ALA A 134 7.76 9.16 16.68
C ALA A 134 6.52 9.39 17.55
N SER A 135 6.14 8.36 18.29
CA SER A 135 5.11 8.47 19.34
C SER A 135 5.72 8.97 20.67
N PRO A 136 4.90 9.42 21.64
CA PRO A 136 5.36 9.75 23.00
C PRO A 136 6.03 8.61 23.78
N TYR A 137 5.91 7.36 23.32
CA TYR A 137 6.63 6.20 23.89
C TYR A 137 7.91 5.85 23.10
N GLY A 138 8.36 6.72 22.19
CA GLY A 138 9.54 6.51 21.37
C GLY A 138 9.39 5.35 20.37
N VAL A 139 8.17 5.10 19.92
CA VAL A 139 7.87 4.14 18.85
C VAL A 139 8.08 4.83 17.52
N GLN A 140 8.94 4.26 16.68
CA GLN A 140 9.32 4.81 15.39
C GLN A 140 8.32 4.42 14.29
N ARG A 141 8.17 5.30 13.31
CA ARG A 141 7.49 5.05 12.04
C ARG A 141 8.22 5.84 10.97
N GLU A 142 8.51 5.23 9.85
CA GLU A 142 9.08 5.91 8.70
C GLU A 142 8.41 5.45 7.42
N GLY A 143 8.76 6.10 6.31
CA GLY A 143 8.34 5.61 5.02
C GLY A 143 8.67 6.57 3.89
N LEU A 144 8.24 6.18 2.70
CA LEU A 144 8.36 7.00 1.50
C LEU A 144 7.03 7.69 1.21
N ILE A 145 7.15 8.92 0.74
CA ILE A 145 6.03 9.69 0.19
C ILE A 145 6.18 9.65 -1.33
N THR A 146 5.15 9.24 -2.05
CA THR A 146 5.10 9.16 -3.52
C THR A 146 3.88 9.88 -4.05
N ASN A 147 3.89 10.25 -5.33
CA ASN A 147 2.79 10.98 -5.98
C ASN A 147 2.32 12.24 -5.20
N GLY A 148 3.21 12.80 -4.39
CA GLY A 148 3.05 14.01 -3.59
C GLY A 148 2.27 13.88 -2.30
N GLN A 149 1.71 12.71 -1.96
CA GLN A 149 0.94 12.51 -0.71
C GLN A 149 0.70 11.03 -0.33
N GLU A 150 0.94 10.09 -1.25
CA GLU A 150 0.80 8.66 -0.97
C GLU A 150 1.92 8.22 -0.05
N PHE A 151 1.61 7.43 0.97
CA PHE A 151 2.56 7.10 2.02
C PHE A 151 2.66 5.58 2.21
N ALA A 152 3.87 5.05 2.13
CA ALA A 152 4.16 3.63 2.32
C ALA A 152 5.19 3.45 3.46
N THR A 153 4.84 2.66 4.47
CA THR A 153 5.70 2.35 5.63
C THR A 153 6.67 1.21 5.40
N ASP A 154 6.65 0.57 4.23
CA ASP A 154 7.44 -0.63 3.95
C ASP A 154 8.96 -0.35 3.77
N TRP A 155 9.37 0.91 3.94
CA TRP A 155 10.74 1.38 3.78
C TRP A 155 11.44 1.53 5.13
N ASP A 156 11.98 0.42 5.63
CA ASP A 156 12.69 0.36 6.92
C ASP A 156 14.14 0.85 6.82
N ASN A 157 14.54 1.80 7.68
CA ASN A 157 15.91 2.34 7.73
C ASN A 157 16.48 2.49 9.15
N LYS A 158 17.80 2.58 9.23
CA LYS A 158 18.49 2.90 10.49
C LYS A 158 18.42 4.40 10.74
N TRP A 159 17.72 4.78 11.81
CA TRP A 159 17.64 6.12 12.37
C TRP A 159 17.28 6.01 13.85
N TYR A 160 17.53 7.06 14.63
CA TYR A 160 17.45 6.99 16.08
C TYR A 160 16.45 7.99 16.64
N VAL A 161 15.73 7.58 17.69
CA VAL A 161 14.80 8.42 18.44
C VAL A 161 15.02 8.25 19.93
N ARG A 162 14.95 9.35 20.66
CA ARG A 162 14.65 9.37 22.10
C ARG A 162 13.48 10.30 22.38
N VAL A 163 12.76 9.96 23.45
CA VAL A 163 11.62 10.73 23.89
C VAL A 163 11.74 10.97 25.39
N GLY A 164 11.73 12.24 25.77
CA GLY A 164 11.57 12.67 27.15
C GLY A 164 10.10 12.92 27.44
N ASN A 165 9.66 12.59 28.66
CA ASN A 165 8.31 12.90 29.12
C ASN A 165 8.39 13.78 30.36
N ALA A 166 7.75 14.94 30.30
CA ALA A 166 7.56 15.86 31.41
C ALA A 166 6.06 15.96 31.74
N ALA A 167 5.70 16.64 32.84
CA ALA A 167 4.32 16.74 33.28
C ALA A 167 3.39 17.44 32.26
N ASP A 168 3.92 18.42 31.52
CA ASP A 168 3.18 19.29 30.60
C ASP A 168 3.40 18.96 29.11
N ARG A 169 4.46 18.21 28.78
CA ARG A 169 4.88 17.93 27.41
C ARG A 169 5.64 16.62 27.29
N TYR A 170 5.74 16.12 26.06
CA TYR A 170 6.80 15.20 25.71
C TYR A 170 7.72 15.87 24.68
N THR A 171 8.98 15.47 24.70
CA THR A 171 10.04 15.94 23.82
C THR A 171 10.46 14.81 22.91
N VAL A 172 10.56 15.07 21.62
CA VAL A 172 11.07 14.10 20.65
C VAL A 172 12.41 14.59 20.16
N GLU A 173 13.38 13.71 20.15
CA GLU A 173 14.68 13.95 19.56
C GLU A 173 14.97 12.87 18.53
N MET A 174 15.19 13.28 17.28
CA MET A 174 15.47 12.40 16.15
C MET A 174 16.89 12.66 15.64
N ALA A 175 17.65 11.60 15.38
CA ALA A 175 18.90 11.65 14.63
C ALA A 175 18.75 10.80 13.36
N ILE A 176 18.71 11.48 12.21
CA ILE A 176 18.53 10.86 10.89
C ILE A 176 19.87 10.90 10.17
N PRO A 177 20.54 9.76 9.93
CA PRO A 177 21.79 9.75 9.19
C PRO A 177 21.62 10.33 7.79
N PHE A 178 22.54 11.16 7.32
CA PHE A 178 22.49 11.68 5.95
C PHE A 178 22.50 10.57 4.90
N LYS A 179 23.19 9.45 5.18
CA LYS A 179 23.18 8.25 4.32
C LYS A 179 21.81 7.57 4.15
N THR A 180 20.85 7.88 5.03
CA THR A 180 19.46 7.40 4.94
C THR A 180 18.64 8.28 3.99
N LEU A 181 19.03 9.56 3.83
CA LEU A 181 18.33 10.51 2.98
C LEU A 181 18.96 10.54 1.59
N ARG A 182 18.12 10.52 0.57
CA ARG A 182 18.57 10.76 -0.81
C ARG A 182 18.46 12.25 -1.12
N TYR A 183 19.58 12.89 -1.41
CA TYR A 183 19.62 14.32 -1.74
C TYR A 183 20.78 14.64 -2.67
N LYS A 184 20.69 15.81 -3.31
CA LYS A 184 21.78 16.38 -4.11
C LYS A 184 22.18 17.70 -3.49
N GLN A 185 23.46 17.84 -3.17
CA GLN A 185 24.04 19.12 -2.79
C GLN A 185 24.13 20.02 -4.03
N ARG A 186 23.75 21.29 -3.91
CA ARG A 186 23.95 22.29 -4.96
C ARG A 186 25.44 22.56 -5.17
N GLN A 187 25.78 23.02 -6.37
CA GLN A 187 27.14 23.45 -6.64
C GLN A 187 27.42 24.79 -5.95
N THR A 188 28.66 24.98 -5.52
CA THR A 188 29.11 26.23 -4.91
C THR A 188 28.88 27.38 -5.89
N GLY A 189 28.04 28.35 -5.50
CA GLY A 189 27.69 29.52 -6.33
C GLY A 189 26.21 29.62 -6.73
N ASP A 190 25.42 28.54 -6.63
CA ASP A 190 23.99 28.50 -7.01
C ASP A 190 23.02 29.00 -5.91
N GLY A 191 23.55 29.70 -4.89
CA GLY A 191 22.83 30.07 -3.67
C GLY A 191 22.70 28.92 -2.66
N PRO A 192 21.95 29.12 -1.56
CA PRO A 192 21.82 28.11 -0.50
C PRO A 192 21.10 26.85 -1.02
N ASP A 193 21.47 25.70 -0.45
CA ASP A 193 20.67 24.49 -0.55
C ASP A 193 19.28 24.73 0.10
N VAL A 194 18.23 24.25 -0.56
CA VAL A 194 16.86 24.36 -0.05
C VAL A 194 16.18 23.02 -0.19
N TRP A 195 15.75 22.44 0.93
CA TRP A 195 14.85 21.30 0.96
C TRP A 195 13.44 21.78 1.27
N LEU A 196 12.43 20.98 0.92
CA LEU A 196 11.07 21.22 1.38
C LEU A 196 10.82 20.41 2.65
N ILE A 197 10.19 21.03 3.65
CA ILE A 197 9.91 20.40 4.94
C ILE A 197 8.53 20.80 5.47
N ASN A 198 7.86 19.88 6.16
CA ASN A 198 6.74 20.22 7.02
C ASN A 198 6.74 19.35 8.28
N PHE A 199 6.25 19.90 9.38
CA PHE A 199 6.14 19.22 10.66
C PHE A 199 4.67 19.02 10.97
N ILE A 200 4.32 17.79 11.35
CA ILE A 200 2.95 17.37 11.60
C ILE A 200 2.84 16.90 13.05
N ARG A 201 1.78 17.33 13.72
CA ARG A 201 1.41 16.89 15.05
C ARG A 201 0.04 16.25 15.00
N SER A 202 -0.07 15.01 15.49
CA SER A 202 -1.37 14.39 15.77
C SER A 202 -1.55 14.26 17.28
N ASP A 203 -2.50 15.01 17.83
CA ASP A 203 -2.96 14.88 19.22
C ASP A 203 -4.34 14.21 19.19
N ILE A 204 -4.32 12.90 19.30
CA ILE A 204 -5.49 12.02 19.25
C ILE A 204 -6.37 12.25 20.48
N ALA A 205 -5.77 12.54 21.64
CA ALA A 205 -6.51 12.88 22.84
C ALA A 205 -7.39 14.13 22.64
N ARG A 206 -6.83 15.18 22.03
CA ARG A 206 -7.55 16.42 21.67
C ARG A 206 -8.37 16.32 20.40
N ASN A 207 -8.22 15.24 19.62
CA ASN A 207 -8.86 15.06 18.33
C ASN A 207 -8.37 16.04 17.25
N GLU A 208 -7.10 16.41 17.30
CA GLU A 208 -6.53 17.47 16.48
C GLU A 208 -5.37 16.92 15.65
N GLN A 209 -5.30 17.35 14.39
CA GLN A 209 -4.07 17.26 13.61
C GLN A 209 -3.69 18.66 13.14
N SER A 210 -2.40 18.97 13.24
CA SER A 210 -1.87 20.28 12.91
C SER A 210 -0.53 20.20 12.21
N ALA A 211 -0.22 21.22 11.42
CA ALA A 211 0.97 21.33 10.61
C ALA A 211 1.63 22.71 10.82
N TRP A 212 2.95 22.78 10.71
CA TRP A 212 3.66 24.06 10.75
C TRP A 212 3.27 24.94 9.55
N ALA A 213 3.46 24.43 8.34
CA ALA A 213 2.96 25.07 7.12
C ALA A 213 1.52 24.58 6.82
N PRO A 214 0.55 25.48 6.55
CA PRO A 214 -0.87 25.14 6.42
C PRO A 214 -1.16 24.07 5.36
N ILE A 215 -2.02 23.11 5.71
CA ILE A 215 -2.52 22.08 4.79
C ILE A 215 -4.04 22.19 4.73
N PRO A 216 -4.66 22.28 3.53
CA PRO A 216 -6.11 22.31 3.41
C PRO A 216 -6.78 21.00 3.86
N LEU A 217 -8.00 21.09 4.38
CA LEU A 217 -8.79 19.97 4.94
C LEU A 217 -8.95 18.73 4.03
N ASN A 218 -8.82 18.89 2.71
CA ASN A 218 -8.97 17.80 1.74
C ASN A 218 -7.68 16.98 1.52
N PHE A 219 -6.55 17.39 2.11
CA PHE A 219 -5.26 16.73 1.96
C PHE A 219 -4.78 16.08 3.26
N THR A 220 -3.81 15.18 3.15
CA THR A 220 -3.17 14.53 4.30
C THR A 220 -1.96 15.32 4.79
N GLY A 221 -1.48 15.03 6.00
CA GLY A 221 -0.24 15.62 6.53
C GLY A 221 0.99 15.39 5.65
N GLN A 222 0.98 14.36 4.80
CA GLN A 222 2.07 13.99 3.89
C GLN A 222 2.06 14.76 2.57
N ALA A 223 1.12 15.70 2.36
CA ALA A 223 0.96 16.42 1.11
C ALA A 223 2.12 17.42 0.86
N LEU A 224 3.14 16.99 0.10
CA LEU A 224 4.37 17.74 -0.15
C LEU A 224 4.17 19.05 -0.91
N ALA A 225 3.02 19.23 -1.58
CA ALA A 225 2.68 20.47 -2.27
C ALA A 225 2.52 21.67 -1.33
N PHE A 226 2.32 21.40 -0.03
CA PHE A 226 2.09 22.37 1.04
C PHE A 226 3.26 22.44 2.05
N SER A 227 4.44 21.95 1.67
CA SER A 227 5.63 22.08 2.51
C SER A 227 6.20 23.51 2.49
N GLY A 228 6.84 23.92 3.59
CA GLY A 228 7.69 25.11 3.65
C GLY A 228 9.12 24.80 3.22
N ARG A 229 10.03 25.76 3.40
CA ARG A 229 11.45 25.65 3.04
C ARG A 229 12.34 25.40 4.25
N LEU A 230 13.24 24.41 4.14
CA LEU A 230 14.41 24.24 5.00
C LEU A 230 15.62 24.86 4.28
N ILE A 231 16.13 25.96 4.80
CA ILE A 231 17.17 26.79 4.17
C ILE A 231 18.50 26.49 4.84
N TRP A 232 19.44 25.95 4.07
CA TRP A 232 20.76 25.56 4.58
C TRP A 232 21.69 26.78 4.65
N GLU A 233 22.10 27.18 5.86
CA GLU A 233 23.10 28.26 6.02
C GLU A 233 24.50 27.80 5.61
N GLN A 234 24.79 26.53 5.88
CA GLN A 234 25.96 25.82 5.39
C GLN A 234 25.47 24.63 4.58
N PRO A 235 26.11 24.29 3.46
CA PRO A 235 25.68 23.16 2.65
C PRO A 235 25.60 21.86 3.48
N PRO A 236 24.63 20.98 3.22
CA PRO A 236 24.58 19.67 3.86
C PRO A 236 25.87 18.89 3.57
N PRO A 237 26.23 17.90 4.41
CA PRO A 237 27.39 17.04 4.16
C PRO A 237 27.32 16.41 2.77
N ARG A 238 28.48 16.12 2.17
CA ARG A 238 28.51 15.40 0.89
C ARG A 238 27.91 14.00 1.09
N PRO A 239 26.93 13.59 0.26
CA PRO A 239 26.44 12.24 0.31
C PRO A 239 27.56 11.20 0.17
N GLY A 240 27.63 10.26 1.13
CA GLY A 240 28.58 9.16 1.10
C GLY A 240 28.05 7.91 0.40
N ALA A 241 28.94 6.98 0.06
CA ALA A 241 28.53 5.64 -0.32
C ALA A 241 27.79 4.96 0.84
N ASN A 242 26.71 4.23 0.54
CA ASN A 242 25.97 3.46 1.52
C ASN A 242 25.81 2.04 0.98
N VAL A 243 26.51 1.09 1.61
CA VAL A 243 26.43 -0.32 1.27
C VAL A 243 25.84 -1.09 2.44
N SER A 244 24.83 -1.90 2.18
CA SER A 244 24.25 -2.80 3.17
C SER A 244 24.29 -4.23 2.67
N LEU A 245 24.73 -5.14 3.52
CA LEU A 245 24.69 -6.59 3.30
C LEU A 245 23.70 -7.21 4.30
N ILE A 246 22.72 -7.95 3.79
CA ILE A 246 21.60 -8.46 4.57
C ILE A 246 21.52 -9.98 4.36
N PRO A 247 22.37 -10.78 5.04
CA PRO A 247 22.24 -12.22 5.04
C PRO A 247 20.99 -12.67 5.80
N TYR A 248 20.43 -13.78 5.36
CA TYR A 248 19.38 -14.48 6.09
C TYR A 248 19.63 -15.99 6.11
N GLY A 249 19.12 -16.62 7.16
CA GLY A 249 19.02 -18.06 7.28
C GLY A 249 17.59 -18.44 7.69
N LEU A 250 17.09 -19.53 7.11
CA LEU A 250 15.76 -20.07 7.38
C LEU A 250 15.87 -21.58 7.58
N ALA A 251 15.23 -22.07 8.64
CA ALA A 251 14.99 -23.48 8.86
C ALA A 251 13.49 -23.70 8.96
N GLU A 252 12.98 -24.69 8.24
CA GLU A 252 11.57 -25.04 8.25
C GLU A 252 11.38 -26.55 8.40
N THR A 253 10.33 -26.92 9.11
CA THR A 253 9.79 -28.27 9.05
C THR A 253 8.29 -28.18 8.89
N GLY A 254 7.73 -29.04 8.04
CA GLY A 254 6.30 -29.08 7.87
C GLY A 254 5.82 -30.45 7.39
N ARG A 255 4.54 -30.71 7.62
CA ARG A 255 3.88 -31.95 7.21
C ARG A 255 2.54 -31.60 6.60
N ASP A 256 2.26 -32.22 5.46
CA ASP A 256 0.95 -32.27 4.83
C ASP A 256 0.37 -33.67 5.11
N TYR A 257 -0.66 -33.73 5.95
CA TYR A 257 -1.23 -34.99 6.41
C TYR A 257 -2.08 -35.69 5.32
N PRO A 258 -2.97 -35.00 4.59
CA PRO A 258 -3.72 -35.61 3.49
C PRO A 258 -2.84 -36.22 2.40
N SER A 259 -1.70 -35.59 2.07
CA SER A 259 -0.81 -36.09 1.01
C SER A 259 -0.14 -37.43 1.33
N GLY A 260 -0.10 -37.85 2.60
CA GLY A 260 0.63 -39.04 3.04
C GLY A 260 2.15 -38.96 2.91
N ILE A 261 2.69 -37.82 2.46
CA ILE A 261 4.13 -37.61 2.24
C ILE A 261 4.83 -37.41 3.59
N PRO A 262 6.05 -37.95 3.79
CA PRO A 262 6.83 -37.69 4.99
C PRO A 262 7.05 -36.19 5.28
N PRO A 263 7.25 -35.80 6.55
CA PRO A 263 7.54 -34.42 6.91
C PRO A 263 8.71 -33.86 6.09
N ARG A 264 8.50 -32.70 5.48
CA ARG A 264 9.55 -31.95 4.80
C ARG A 264 10.37 -31.19 5.82
N ARG A 265 11.68 -31.20 5.62
CA ARG A 265 12.65 -30.38 6.35
C ARG A 265 13.42 -29.58 5.31
N GLY A 266 13.53 -28.28 5.53
CA GLY A 266 14.21 -27.36 4.63
C GLY A 266 15.16 -26.50 5.44
N VAL A 267 16.37 -26.32 4.93
CA VAL A 267 17.27 -25.24 5.34
C VAL A 267 17.52 -24.41 4.11
N ASN A 268 17.40 -23.10 4.26
CA ASN A 268 17.62 -22.16 3.18
C ASN A 268 18.43 -20.97 3.67
N ALA A 269 19.26 -20.41 2.80
CA ALA A 269 20.06 -19.23 3.09
C ALA A 269 20.24 -18.41 1.82
N GLY A 270 20.35 -17.10 2.01
CA GLY A 270 20.59 -16.16 0.94
C GLY A 270 20.99 -14.83 1.50
N PHE A 271 21.15 -13.85 0.63
CA PHE A 271 21.49 -12.50 1.05
C PHE A 271 21.00 -11.48 0.04
N ASP A 272 20.73 -10.29 0.56
CA ASP A 272 20.50 -9.10 -0.23
C ASP A 272 21.67 -8.13 -0.04
N VAL A 273 22.04 -7.41 -1.10
CA VAL A 273 23.01 -6.31 -1.06
C VAL A 273 22.31 -5.06 -1.55
N LYS A 274 22.46 -3.95 -0.84
CA LYS A 274 22.02 -2.63 -1.29
C LYS A 274 23.22 -1.73 -1.44
N VAL A 275 23.37 -1.10 -2.60
CA VAL A 275 24.48 -0.19 -2.92
C VAL A 275 23.89 1.12 -3.42
N ALA A 276 24.17 2.22 -2.73
CA ALA A 276 23.93 3.55 -3.27
C ALA A 276 24.97 3.86 -4.35
N VAL A 277 24.60 3.68 -5.63
CA VAL A 277 25.45 3.98 -6.80
C VAL A 277 25.68 5.49 -6.90
N THR A 278 24.61 6.26 -6.68
CA THR A 278 24.67 7.70 -6.42
C THR A 278 23.75 8.00 -5.23
N PRO A 279 23.78 9.22 -4.67
CA PRO A 279 22.89 9.61 -3.57
C PRO A 279 21.41 9.46 -3.88
N SER A 280 21.06 9.36 -5.16
CA SER A 280 19.70 9.24 -5.64
C SER A 280 19.42 7.98 -6.46
N LEU A 281 20.40 7.08 -6.63
CA LEU A 281 20.30 5.86 -7.45
C LEU A 281 20.82 4.64 -6.68
N ASN A 282 19.94 3.67 -6.43
CA ASN A 282 20.26 2.46 -5.65
C ASN A 282 20.28 1.22 -6.53
N LEU A 283 21.29 0.37 -6.32
CA LEU A 283 21.40 -0.97 -6.85
C LEU A 283 21.14 -1.97 -5.72
N ASP A 284 20.04 -2.71 -5.82
CA ASP A 284 19.73 -3.84 -4.98
C ASP A 284 20.06 -5.13 -5.72
N LEU A 285 20.79 -6.03 -5.07
CA LEU A 285 21.11 -7.36 -5.57
C LEU A 285 20.54 -8.38 -4.58
N THR A 286 20.09 -9.51 -5.10
CA THR A 286 19.64 -10.62 -4.26
C THR A 286 20.13 -11.93 -4.80
N VAL A 287 20.54 -12.82 -3.90
CA VAL A 287 20.87 -14.21 -4.20
C VAL A 287 20.02 -15.08 -3.29
N ASN A 288 19.24 -15.95 -3.93
CA ASN A 288 18.25 -16.79 -3.27
C ASN A 288 17.42 -15.99 -2.25
N PRO A 289 16.70 -14.94 -2.68
CA PRO A 289 15.93 -14.07 -1.78
C PRO A 289 14.98 -14.85 -0.87
N ASP A 290 14.81 -14.34 0.35
CA ASP A 290 13.80 -14.87 1.23
C ASP A 290 12.40 -14.43 0.77
N PHE A 291 11.69 -15.37 0.16
CA PHE A 291 10.27 -15.23 -0.16
C PHE A 291 9.40 -16.18 0.67
N ALA A 292 9.94 -16.78 1.74
CA ALA A 292 9.10 -17.42 2.72
C ALA A 292 8.23 -16.36 3.40
N GLN A 293 6.92 -16.51 3.26
CA GLN A 293 5.95 -15.70 3.96
C GLN A 293 5.97 -16.07 5.45
N VAL A 294 6.92 -15.50 6.20
CA VAL A 294 6.81 -15.37 7.67
C VAL A 294 5.54 -14.58 8.03
N GLU A 295 5.04 -13.80 7.08
CA GLU A 295 3.77 -13.11 7.18
C GLU A 295 2.65 -13.91 6.50
N VAL A 296 1.69 -14.38 7.29
CA VAL A 296 0.57 -15.15 6.75
C VAL A 296 -0.44 -14.24 6.06
N ASP A 297 -0.83 -14.61 4.84
CA ASP A 297 -1.98 -14.03 4.18
C ASP A 297 -3.25 -14.52 4.91
N GLN A 298 -3.99 -13.61 5.54
CA GLN A 298 -5.27 -13.94 6.16
C GLN A 298 -6.23 -14.50 5.09
N GLN A 299 -7.01 -15.52 5.45
CA GLN A 299 -8.01 -16.06 4.54
C GLN A 299 -9.13 -15.05 4.40
N VAL A 300 -9.65 -14.89 3.18
CA VAL A 300 -10.76 -14.02 2.86
C VAL A 300 -11.78 -14.84 2.07
N THR A 301 -13.05 -14.78 2.47
CA THR A 301 -14.15 -15.39 1.71
C THR A 301 -14.25 -14.71 0.35
N ASN A 302 -14.02 -15.45 -0.74
CA ASN A 302 -14.14 -14.91 -2.08
C ASN A 302 -15.52 -15.27 -2.66
N LEU A 303 -16.29 -14.24 -3.04
CA LEU A 303 -17.59 -14.38 -3.72
C LEU A 303 -17.54 -13.83 -5.16
N SER A 304 -16.34 -13.46 -5.62
CA SER A 304 -16.09 -12.91 -6.94
C SER A 304 -15.67 -14.00 -7.92
N ARG A 305 -15.87 -13.73 -9.21
CA ARG A 305 -15.40 -14.55 -10.33
C ARG A 305 -13.90 -14.35 -10.62
N PHE A 306 -13.21 -13.52 -9.83
CA PHE A 306 -11.82 -13.15 -10.03
C PHE A 306 -10.95 -13.51 -8.83
N GLU A 307 -9.65 -13.62 -9.07
CA GLU A 307 -8.65 -13.80 -8.02
C GLU A 307 -8.57 -12.56 -7.10
N LEU A 308 -8.22 -12.79 -5.84
CA LEU A 308 -8.00 -11.72 -4.87
C LEU A 308 -6.62 -11.07 -5.10
N PHE A 309 -6.57 -9.75 -4.99
CA PHE A 309 -5.33 -8.99 -5.06
C PHE A 309 -4.70 -8.90 -3.68
N PHE A 310 -3.52 -9.50 -3.49
CA PHE A 310 -2.75 -9.39 -2.27
C PHE A 310 -1.60 -8.40 -2.45
N PRO A 311 -1.34 -7.49 -1.50
CA PRO A 311 -0.21 -6.57 -1.61
C PRO A 311 1.14 -7.33 -1.66
N GLU A 312 2.13 -6.69 -2.27
CA GLU A 312 3.53 -7.13 -2.18
C GLU A 312 4.05 -6.87 -0.76
N ARG A 313 4.82 -7.80 -0.21
CA ARG A 313 5.42 -7.68 1.14
C ARG A 313 6.89 -8.05 1.19
N ARG A 314 7.46 -8.49 0.08
CA ARG A 314 8.83 -8.98 0.02
C ARG A 314 9.74 -7.77 -0.21
N GLN A 315 10.65 -7.53 0.73
CA GLN A 315 11.44 -6.30 0.85
C GLN A 315 12.16 -5.90 -0.46
N PHE A 316 12.66 -6.88 -1.21
CA PHE A 316 13.31 -6.66 -2.52
C PHE A 316 12.41 -5.93 -3.53
N PHE A 317 11.08 -6.07 -3.46
CA PHE A 317 10.15 -5.44 -4.41
C PHE A 317 9.53 -4.14 -3.91
N LEU A 318 9.70 -3.77 -2.63
CA LEU A 318 8.97 -2.67 -2.00
C LEU A 318 9.58 -1.28 -2.27
N GLU A 319 10.90 -1.17 -2.23
CA GLU A 319 11.58 0.13 -2.37
C GLU A 319 11.48 0.70 -3.80
N ASN A 320 11.11 1.99 -3.94
CA ASN A 320 10.75 2.58 -5.24
C ASN A 320 9.70 1.78 -6.05
N SER A 321 8.87 0.95 -5.39
CA SER A 321 7.86 0.13 -6.05
C SER A 321 6.87 0.96 -6.87
N ASP A 322 6.66 2.22 -6.49
CA ASP A 322 5.86 3.18 -7.25
C ASP A 322 6.37 3.37 -8.68
N LEU A 323 7.69 3.33 -8.91
CA LEU A 323 8.28 3.42 -10.24
C LEU A 323 8.00 2.20 -11.11
N PHE A 324 7.72 1.05 -10.49
CA PHE A 324 7.52 -0.22 -11.19
C PHE A 324 6.02 -0.58 -11.34
N GLY A 325 5.25 -0.42 -10.26
CA GLY A 325 3.88 -0.89 -10.13
C GLY A 325 2.80 0.12 -10.46
N SER A 326 3.15 1.40 -10.69
CA SER A 326 2.17 2.45 -10.94
C SER A 326 1.69 2.53 -12.39
N PHE A 327 2.18 1.70 -13.31
CA PHE A 327 1.74 1.74 -14.70
C PHE A 327 0.31 1.18 -14.86
N GLY A 328 -0.44 1.78 -15.76
CA GLY A 328 -1.80 1.40 -16.12
C GLY A 328 -2.80 1.73 -15.02
N THR A 329 -3.69 0.77 -14.76
CA THR A 329 -4.82 0.90 -13.82
C THR A 329 -5.06 -0.41 -13.10
N SER A 330 -6.01 -0.45 -12.16
CA SER A 330 -6.37 -1.68 -11.43
C SER A 330 -6.90 -2.82 -12.33
N VAL A 331 -7.31 -2.53 -13.57
CA VAL A 331 -7.79 -3.53 -14.54
C VAL A 331 -6.81 -3.76 -15.70
N THR A 332 -5.73 -2.97 -15.78
CA THR A 332 -4.74 -3.03 -16.87
C THR A 332 -3.33 -2.76 -16.34
N ASN A 333 -2.92 -3.45 -15.28
CA ASN A 333 -1.58 -3.28 -14.74
C ASN A 333 -0.60 -4.18 -15.52
N PRO A 334 0.42 -3.63 -16.22
CA PRO A 334 1.36 -4.43 -16.99
C PRO A 334 2.39 -5.17 -16.12
N PHE A 335 2.58 -4.78 -14.87
CA PHE A 335 3.60 -5.34 -13.98
C PHE A 335 3.11 -5.49 -12.54
N PHE A 336 3.06 -6.73 -12.05
CA PHE A 336 2.71 -7.05 -10.68
C PHE A 336 3.75 -7.99 -10.10
N SER A 337 4.63 -7.46 -9.24
CA SER A 337 5.80 -8.18 -8.70
C SER A 337 5.45 -9.50 -8.03
N ARG A 338 4.25 -9.63 -7.45
CA ARG A 338 3.76 -10.87 -6.82
C ARG A 338 3.64 -12.04 -7.80
N ARG A 339 3.58 -11.79 -9.11
CA ARG A 339 3.66 -12.85 -10.15
C ARG A 339 5.05 -13.47 -10.29
N ILE A 340 6.09 -12.85 -9.75
CA ILE A 340 7.46 -13.34 -9.81
C ILE A 340 7.72 -14.25 -8.60
N GLY A 341 8.02 -15.52 -8.84
CA GLY A 341 8.31 -16.49 -7.79
C GLY A 341 7.10 -17.15 -7.13
N LEU A 342 5.89 -16.91 -7.65
CA LEU A 342 4.65 -17.56 -7.21
C LEU A 342 3.87 -18.07 -8.41
N VAL A 343 3.31 -19.27 -8.29
CA VAL A 343 2.44 -19.88 -9.30
C VAL A 343 1.22 -20.45 -8.60
N ARG A 344 0.03 -20.31 -9.18
CA ARG A 344 -1.17 -20.92 -8.64
C ARG A 344 -1.21 -22.40 -9.02
N ASN A 345 -1.31 -23.29 -8.03
CA ASN A 345 -1.55 -24.71 -8.27
C ASN A 345 -3.01 -24.91 -8.70
N PRO A 346 -3.27 -25.48 -9.89
CA PRO A 346 -4.63 -25.62 -10.43
C PRO A 346 -5.50 -26.65 -9.68
N ARG A 347 -4.91 -27.63 -8.97
CA ARG A 347 -5.65 -28.62 -8.18
C ARG A 347 -5.99 -28.11 -6.78
N THR A 348 -4.99 -27.62 -6.06
CA THR A 348 -5.19 -27.17 -4.67
C THR A 348 -5.76 -25.76 -4.60
N GLY A 349 -5.69 -24.99 -5.70
CA GLY A 349 -6.13 -23.60 -5.76
C GLY A 349 -5.22 -22.61 -5.04
N PHE A 350 -4.21 -23.10 -4.28
CA PHE A 350 -3.26 -22.31 -3.52
C PHE A 350 -2.06 -21.87 -4.36
N ASN A 351 -1.41 -20.78 -3.96
CA ASN A 351 -0.16 -20.34 -4.56
C ASN A 351 1.02 -21.16 -4.03
N GLU A 352 1.80 -21.73 -4.93
CA GLU A 352 3.07 -22.38 -4.66
C GLU A 352 4.26 -21.47 -5.01
N ARG A 353 5.36 -21.66 -4.27
CA ARG A 353 6.61 -20.92 -4.48
C ARG A 353 7.40 -21.52 -5.64
N VAL A 354 7.88 -20.65 -6.51
CA VAL A 354 8.95 -20.95 -7.48
C VAL A 354 10.24 -20.32 -6.93
N PRO A 355 11.32 -21.11 -6.72
CA PRO A 355 12.59 -20.57 -6.24
C PRO A 355 13.11 -19.46 -7.16
N ILE A 356 13.68 -18.43 -6.55
CA ILE A 356 14.35 -17.34 -7.27
C ILE A 356 15.83 -17.51 -7.01
N LEU A 357 16.64 -17.60 -8.06
CA LEU A 357 18.06 -17.89 -7.94
C LEU A 357 18.84 -16.61 -7.63
N ALA A 358 18.56 -15.56 -8.40
CA ALA A 358 19.17 -14.26 -8.24
C ALA A 358 18.30 -13.17 -8.84
N GLY A 359 18.58 -11.94 -8.44
CA GLY A 359 17.88 -10.75 -8.92
C GLY A 359 18.70 -9.49 -8.76
N LEU A 360 18.41 -8.51 -9.61
CA LEU A 360 18.95 -7.18 -9.51
C LEU A 360 17.85 -6.15 -9.73
N ARG A 361 17.94 -5.02 -9.02
CA ARG A 361 17.10 -3.86 -9.22
C ARG A 361 17.93 -2.60 -9.10
N LEU A 362 18.02 -1.83 -10.18
CA LEU A 362 18.60 -0.49 -10.17
C LEU A 362 17.45 0.52 -10.21
N SER A 363 17.29 1.38 -9.21
CA SER A 363 16.20 2.34 -9.22
C SER A 363 16.54 3.65 -8.53
N GLY A 364 16.05 4.76 -9.09
CA GLY A 364 16.28 6.09 -8.54
C GLY A 364 16.36 7.18 -9.59
N ARG A 365 16.86 8.35 -9.18
CA ARG A 365 17.00 9.54 -10.01
C ARG A 365 18.39 9.60 -10.62
N LEU A 366 18.42 9.91 -11.92
CA LEU A 366 19.64 10.32 -12.62
C LEU A 366 19.88 11.82 -12.40
N ASP A 367 18.81 12.62 -12.42
CA ASP A 367 18.83 14.05 -12.10
C ASP A 367 17.45 14.55 -11.62
N ARG A 368 17.24 15.88 -11.62
CA ARG A 368 15.97 16.51 -11.20
C ARG A 368 14.77 16.11 -12.08
N ASN A 369 15.02 15.78 -13.35
CA ASN A 369 14.02 15.52 -14.36
C ASN A 369 13.88 14.03 -14.69
N TRP A 370 14.93 13.23 -14.54
CA TRP A 370 14.95 11.83 -14.96
C TRP A 370 15.01 10.86 -13.79
N ARG A 371 14.11 9.88 -13.81
CA ARG A 371 14.11 8.71 -12.92
C ARG A 371 14.12 7.44 -13.77
N VAL A 372 14.89 6.45 -13.35
CA VAL A 372 15.05 5.16 -14.03
C VAL A 372 14.85 4.01 -13.05
N GLY A 373 14.23 2.95 -13.53
CA GLY A 373 14.05 1.68 -12.83
C GLY A 373 14.39 0.54 -13.76
N VAL A 374 15.28 -0.34 -13.35
CA VAL A 374 15.63 -1.59 -14.04
C VAL A 374 15.46 -2.70 -13.02
N LEU A 375 14.79 -3.77 -13.38
CA LEU A 375 14.65 -4.97 -12.58
C LEU A 375 14.88 -6.19 -13.47
N ASN A 376 15.70 -7.12 -13.02
CA ASN A 376 15.87 -8.42 -13.65
C ASN A 376 15.88 -9.52 -12.59
N MET A 377 15.09 -10.56 -12.80
CA MET A 377 14.93 -11.67 -11.85
C MET A 377 15.00 -12.99 -12.58
N GLN A 378 15.80 -13.91 -12.07
CA GLN A 378 15.89 -15.28 -12.60
C GLN A 378 15.25 -16.26 -11.63
N THR A 379 14.23 -16.96 -12.11
CA THR A 379 13.61 -18.07 -11.37
C THR A 379 14.30 -19.39 -11.70
N GLY A 380 14.26 -20.32 -10.75
CA GLY A 380 14.70 -21.70 -10.93
C GLY A 380 13.61 -22.59 -11.51
N ARG A 381 13.99 -23.82 -11.86
CA ARG A 381 13.05 -24.86 -12.30
C ARG A 381 12.20 -25.33 -11.12
N ARG A 382 10.91 -25.57 -11.34
CA ARG A 382 10.00 -26.10 -10.31
C ARG A 382 9.07 -27.16 -10.89
N SER A 383 9.14 -28.36 -10.35
CA SER A 383 8.12 -29.39 -10.61
C SER A 383 6.96 -29.19 -9.63
N LEU A 384 5.77 -28.99 -10.18
CA LEU A 384 4.54 -29.04 -9.41
C LEU A 384 4.17 -30.52 -9.19
N ALA A 385 3.35 -30.80 -8.17
CA ALA A 385 2.70 -32.11 -8.08
C ALA A 385 2.02 -32.37 -9.45
N ASP A 386 2.16 -33.58 -10.00
CA ASP A 386 1.61 -34.00 -11.31
C ASP A 386 2.47 -33.74 -12.56
N SER A 387 3.79 -33.76 -12.45
CA SER A 387 4.74 -33.79 -13.60
C SER A 387 4.81 -32.50 -14.44
N VAL A 388 3.99 -31.48 -14.16
CA VAL A 388 4.11 -30.16 -14.78
C VAL A 388 5.35 -29.48 -14.23
N THR A 389 6.37 -29.38 -15.08
CA THR A 389 7.63 -28.74 -14.72
C THR A 389 7.71 -27.35 -15.32
N LEU A 390 7.71 -26.34 -14.46
CA LEU A 390 7.92 -24.96 -14.86
C LEU A 390 9.40 -24.78 -15.25
N PRO A 391 9.67 -24.27 -16.46
CA PRO A 391 11.03 -23.92 -16.85
C PRO A 391 11.53 -22.75 -15.98
N PRO A 392 12.86 -22.57 -15.87
CA PRO A 392 13.42 -21.29 -15.43
C PRO A 392 12.85 -20.14 -16.27
N ILE A 393 12.44 -19.05 -15.64
CA ILE A 393 11.90 -17.86 -16.31
C ILE A 393 12.71 -16.64 -15.89
N ASN A 394 13.16 -15.86 -16.88
CA ASN A 394 13.69 -14.52 -16.70
C ASN A 394 12.55 -13.50 -16.74
N TYR A 395 12.48 -12.66 -15.71
CA TYR A 395 11.58 -11.52 -15.65
C TYR A 395 12.40 -10.24 -15.75
N GLY A 396 11.98 -9.33 -16.61
CA GLY A 396 12.61 -8.03 -16.78
C GLY A 396 11.60 -6.90 -16.67
N MET A 397 12.02 -5.76 -16.12
CA MET A 397 11.22 -4.54 -16.12
C MET A 397 12.15 -3.33 -16.26
N LEU A 398 11.85 -2.46 -17.22
CA LEU A 398 12.46 -1.15 -17.40
C LEU A 398 11.37 -0.09 -17.27
N ALA A 399 11.65 0.94 -16.48
CA ALA A 399 10.84 2.13 -16.32
C ALA A 399 11.72 3.36 -16.49
N VAL A 400 11.26 4.31 -17.30
CA VAL A 400 11.91 5.61 -17.47
C VAL A 400 10.85 6.67 -17.28
N GLN A 401 11.12 7.66 -16.43
CA GLN A 401 10.20 8.74 -16.13
C GLN A 401 10.92 10.08 -16.33
N ARG A 402 10.30 10.98 -17.09
CA ARG A 402 10.77 12.35 -17.33
C ARG A 402 9.75 13.35 -16.82
N ARG A 403 10.16 14.21 -15.88
CA ARG A 403 9.39 15.37 -15.44
C ARG A 403 9.24 16.35 -16.61
N ILE A 404 8.00 16.83 -16.84
CA ILE A 404 7.70 17.81 -17.89
C ILE A 404 7.09 19.12 -17.36
N SER A 405 6.74 19.16 -16.07
CA SER A 405 6.20 20.35 -15.39
C SER A 405 6.58 20.32 -13.90
N THR A 406 6.05 21.22 -13.08
CA THR A 406 6.28 21.24 -11.63
C THR A 406 5.94 19.89 -11.00
N ARG A 407 4.87 19.20 -11.42
CA ARG A 407 4.48 17.90 -10.83
C ARG A 407 4.06 16.83 -11.85
N SER A 408 3.93 17.19 -13.13
CA SER A 408 3.56 16.24 -14.19
C SER A 408 4.77 15.60 -14.85
N PHE A 409 4.60 14.36 -15.33
CA PHE A 409 5.68 13.59 -15.95
C PHE A 409 5.18 12.68 -17.07
N LEU A 410 6.08 12.39 -18.02
CA LEU A 410 5.94 11.34 -19.01
C LEU A 410 6.68 10.11 -18.52
N SER A 411 6.19 8.91 -18.82
CA SER A 411 6.83 7.66 -18.46
C SER A 411 6.78 6.66 -19.61
N ALA A 412 7.80 5.82 -19.69
CA ALA A 412 7.90 4.70 -20.61
C ALA A 412 8.19 3.43 -19.81
N LEU A 413 7.66 2.30 -20.27
CA LEU A 413 7.88 1.00 -19.65
C LEU A 413 8.22 -0.07 -20.69
N LEU A 414 8.97 -1.07 -20.26
CA LEU A 414 9.12 -2.36 -20.92
C LEU A 414 9.10 -3.48 -19.87
N VAL A 415 8.18 -4.42 -20.00
CA VAL A 415 8.09 -5.62 -19.16
C VAL A 415 8.43 -6.83 -20.03
N ASN A 416 9.21 -7.76 -19.48
CA ASN A 416 9.64 -8.99 -20.12
C ASN A 416 9.34 -10.20 -19.23
N LYS A 417 8.82 -11.25 -19.85
CA LYS A 417 8.76 -12.61 -19.31
C LYS A 417 9.27 -13.55 -20.39
N ASP A 418 10.41 -14.17 -20.13
CA ASP A 418 11.09 -15.02 -21.09
C ASP A 418 11.52 -16.33 -20.43
N PRO A 419 10.91 -17.47 -20.77
CA PRO A 419 11.37 -18.77 -20.33
C PRO A 419 12.77 -19.10 -20.88
N VAL A 420 13.70 -19.48 -20.02
CA VAL A 420 15.10 -19.77 -20.36
C VAL A 420 15.37 -21.26 -20.19
N GLY A 421 16.00 -21.90 -21.19
CA GLY A 421 16.38 -23.31 -21.17
C GLY A 421 15.95 -24.09 -22.41
N ILE A 422 16.24 -25.40 -22.43
CA ILE A 422 15.86 -26.30 -23.52
C ILE A 422 14.34 -26.50 -23.50
N MET A 423 13.68 -26.01 -24.54
CA MET A 423 12.26 -26.25 -24.78
C MET A 423 12.07 -27.59 -25.51
N PRO A 424 10.93 -28.27 -25.32
CA PRO A 424 10.55 -29.39 -26.18
C PRO A 424 10.62 -29.00 -27.65
N ALA A 425 11.13 -29.89 -28.50
CA ALA A 425 11.21 -29.65 -29.94
C ALA A 425 9.82 -29.31 -30.52
N GLY A 426 9.73 -28.22 -31.29
CA GLY A 426 8.47 -27.74 -31.90
C GLY A 426 7.65 -26.76 -31.05
N ALA A 427 8.03 -26.48 -29.80
CA ALA A 427 7.37 -25.46 -28.99
C ALA A 427 7.89 -24.05 -29.34
N ALA A 428 7.01 -23.14 -29.77
CA ALA A 428 7.35 -21.72 -29.87
C ALA A 428 7.74 -21.19 -28.50
N GLN A 429 8.83 -20.42 -28.39
CA GLN A 429 9.24 -19.82 -27.11
C GLN A 429 8.13 -18.90 -26.59
N PRO A 430 7.45 -19.23 -25.49
CA PRO A 430 6.20 -18.57 -25.11
C PRO A 430 6.49 -17.29 -24.31
N TYR A 431 7.23 -16.35 -24.89
CA TYR A 431 7.51 -15.07 -24.24
C TYR A 431 6.28 -14.16 -24.25
N ASN A 432 6.24 -13.24 -23.29
CA ASN A 432 5.32 -12.11 -23.28
C ASN A 432 6.08 -10.85 -22.88
N ARG A 433 5.92 -9.80 -23.69
CA ARG A 433 6.50 -8.49 -23.42
C ARG A 433 5.42 -7.44 -23.49
N VAL A 434 5.53 -6.39 -22.69
CA VAL A 434 4.61 -5.23 -22.74
C VAL A 434 5.46 -3.97 -22.80
N ALA A 435 5.22 -3.12 -23.79
CA ALA A 435 5.83 -1.79 -23.87
C ALA A 435 4.75 -0.72 -23.81
N GLY A 436 5.07 0.44 -23.25
CA GLY A 436 4.05 1.45 -22.99
C GLY A 436 4.59 2.86 -22.79
N LEU A 437 3.71 3.83 -23.02
CA LEU A 437 3.91 5.24 -22.71
C LEU A 437 2.75 5.75 -21.86
N GLU A 438 3.07 6.56 -20.84
CA GLU A 438 2.09 7.20 -19.97
C GLU A 438 2.40 8.67 -19.75
N TYR A 439 1.35 9.46 -19.64
CA TYR A 439 1.38 10.81 -19.13
C TYR A 439 0.66 10.87 -17.80
N SER A 440 1.35 11.32 -16.75
CA SER A 440 0.76 11.57 -15.43
C SER A 440 0.66 13.08 -15.19
N LEU A 441 -0.56 13.54 -14.95
CA LEU A 441 -0.91 14.91 -14.64
C LEU A 441 -0.96 15.10 -13.12
N ALA A 442 -0.31 16.14 -12.61
CA ALA A 442 -0.53 16.65 -11.27
C ALA A 442 -0.41 18.19 -11.28
N SER A 443 -1.46 18.91 -10.88
CA SER A 443 -1.43 20.37 -10.76
C SER A 443 -0.55 20.83 -9.61
N ALA A 444 -0.05 22.07 -9.64
CA ALA A 444 0.82 22.61 -8.59
C ALA A 444 0.20 22.52 -7.17
N ASN A 445 -1.11 22.75 -7.06
CA ASN A 445 -1.89 22.72 -5.83
C ASN A 445 -2.55 21.36 -5.51
N ASN A 446 -2.22 20.31 -6.27
CA ASN A 446 -2.73 18.95 -6.11
C ASN A 446 -4.26 18.77 -6.28
N GLN A 447 -4.99 19.78 -6.76
CA GLN A 447 -6.44 19.70 -6.99
C GLN A 447 -6.84 18.94 -8.26
N TRP A 448 -5.95 18.83 -9.24
CA TRP A 448 -6.16 18.03 -10.44
C TRP A 448 -5.04 17.01 -10.56
N ARG A 449 -5.43 15.75 -10.69
CA ARG A 449 -4.50 14.66 -10.99
C ARG A 449 -5.07 13.83 -12.11
N GLY A 450 -4.23 13.13 -12.85
CA GLY A 450 -4.74 12.25 -13.89
C GLY A 450 -3.67 11.42 -14.54
N LYS A 451 -4.10 10.53 -15.42
CA LYS A 451 -3.25 9.63 -16.17
C LYS A 451 -3.84 9.40 -17.55
N ALA A 452 -3.00 9.39 -18.57
CA ALA A 452 -3.32 8.84 -19.87
C ALA A 452 -2.23 7.83 -20.24
N PHE A 453 -2.59 6.67 -20.78
CA PHE A 453 -1.62 5.64 -21.13
C PHE A 453 -1.96 4.91 -22.42
N TYR A 454 -0.93 4.39 -23.07
CA TYR A 454 -1.03 3.43 -24.16
C TYR A 454 0.01 2.32 -23.95
N HIS A 455 -0.46 1.08 -23.83
CA HIS A 455 0.35 -0.12 -23.69
C HIS A 455 0.11 -1.05 -24.87
N ARG A 456 1.15 -1.79 -25.27
CA ARG A 456 1.08 -2.83 -26.29
C ARG A 456 1.78 -4.08 -25.81
N SER A 457 1.12 -5.23 -25.96
CA SER A 457 1.71 -6.53 -25.69
C SER A 457 2.30 -7.17 -26.95
N PHE A 458 3.35 -7.95 -26.76
CA PHE A 458 4.07 -8.68 -27.80
C PHE A 458 4.23 -10.14 -27.37
N SER A 459 3.99 -11.03 -28.30
CA SER A 459 4.08 -12.48 -28.15
C SER A 459 4.34 -13.13 -29.51
N PRO A 460 4.83 -14.38 -29.55
CA PRO A 460 5.21 -15.07 -30.80
C PRO A 460 4.08 -15.19 -31.82
N ASP A 461 2.84 -15.35 -31.35
CA ASP A 461 1.61 -15.50 -32.14
C ASP A 461 1.14 -14.18 -32.80
N ARG A 462 1.79 -13.05 -32.48
CA ARG A 462 1.53 -11.71 -33.07
C ARG A 462 0.03 -11.40 -33.22
N PRO A 463 -0.75 -11.47 -32.13
CA PRO A 463 -2.18 -11.42 -32.25
C PRO A 463 -2.67 -10.02 -32.64
N ALA A 464 -3.81 -9.95 -33.32
CA ALA A 464 -4.44 -8.68 -33.66
C ALA A 464 -4.91 -7.93 -32.40
N GLN A 465 -4.88 -6.60 -32.44
CA GLN A 465 -5.32 -5.73 -31.35
C GLN A 465 -4.67 -5.99 -29.95
N PRO A 466 -3.34 -6.09 -29.82
CA PRO A 466 -2.70 -6.35 -28.54
C PRO A 466 -2.41 -5.05 -27.77
N TYR A 467 -3.42 -4.20 -27.57
CA TYR A 467 -3.24 -2.88 -26.94
C TYR A 467 -4.14 -2.67 -25.73
N ALA A 468 -3.75 -1.79 -24.82
CA ALA A 468 -4.63 -1.17 -23.84
C ALA A 468 -4.38 0.33 -23.85
N VAL A 469 -5.44 1.12 -23.90
CA VAL A 469 -5.37 2.59 -23.84
C VAL A 469 -6.35 3.08 -22.79
N GLY A 470 -6.01 4.14 -22.07
CA GLY A 470 -6.90 4.65 -21.05
C GLY A 470 -6.59 6.06 -20.61
N ALA A 471 -7.60 6.70 -20.04
CA ALA A 471 -7.49 7.99 -19.38
C ALA A 471 -8.24 7.97 -18.04
N LEU A 472 -7.72 8.68 -17.05
CA LEU A 472 -8.29 8.85 -15.72
C LEU A 472 -8.02 10.28 -15.26
N LEU A 473 -9.04 10.94 -14.73
CA LEU A 473 -8.94 12.28 -14.17
C LEU A 473 -9.50 12.27 -12.76
N PHE A 474 -8.83 12.94 -11.85
CA PHE A 474 -9.22 13.19 -10.47
C PHE A 474 -9.38 14.69 -10.25
N VAL A 475 -10.41 15.05 -9.50
CA VAL A 475 -10.60 16.38 -8.95
C VAL A 475 -10.66 16.27 -7.43
N ASP A 476 -9.78 17.00 -6.75
CA ASP A 476 -9.63 17.02 -5.30
C ASP A 476 -9.77 18.47 -4.81
N LYS A 477 -10.99 19.02 -4.85
CA LYS A 477 -11.29 20.39 -4.38
C LYS A 477 -12.09 20.34 -3.07
N PRO A 478 -12.02 21.37 -2.21
CA PRO A 478 -12.69 21.36 -0.91
C PRO A 478 -14.19 21.02 -0.96
N ALA A 479 -14.93 21.55 -1.93
CA ALA A 479 -16.37 21.30 -2.08
C ALA A 479 -16.72 20.16 -3.05
N VAL A 480 -15.77 19.71 -3.87
CA VAL A 480 -16.02 18.79 -5.00
C VAL A 480 -14.88 17.81 -5.13
N ASN A 481 -15.20 16.53 -5.03
CA ASN A 481 -14.25 15.47 -5.26
C ASN A 481 -14.82 14.50 -6.28
N GLY A 482 -13.95 13.84 -7.02
CA GLY A 482 -14.39 12.84 -7.98
C GLY A 482 -13.27 12.29 -8.82
N ARG A 483 -13.61 11.21 -9.53
CA ARG A 483 -12.76 10.60 -10.53
C ARG A 483 -13.61 10.14 -11.71
N VAL A 484 -13.07 10.23 -12.91
CA VAL A 484 -13.70 9.71 -14.12
C VAL A 484 -12.64 9.06 -14.99
N GLY A 485 -12.91 7.85 -15.47
CA GLY A 485 -11.97 7.11 -16.30
C GLY A 485 -12.64 6.39 -17.47
N VAL A 486 -11.88 6.23 -18.54
CA VAL A 486 -12.26 5.46 -19.74
C VAL A 486 -11.09 4.59 -20.16
N TYR A 487 -11.35 3.30 -20.41
CA TYR A 487 -10.34 2.31 -20.79
C TYR A 487 -10.82 1.50 -21.99
N ASP A 488 -9.97 1.36 -23.01
CA ASP A 488 -10.20 0.49 -24.16
C ASP A 488 -9.10 -0.59 -24.19
N ILE A 489 -9.49 -1.83 -23.91
CA ILE A 489 -8.61 -3.00 -23.88
C ILE A 489 -8.87 -3.82 -25.15
N GLY A 490 -7.86 -3.92 -25.99
CA GLY A 490 -7.84 -4.72 -27.22
C GLY A 490 -8.07 -6.21 -26.97
N ASP A 491 -8.39 -6.92 -28.04
CA ASP A 491 -8.88 -8.30 -27.90
C ASP A 491 -7.85 -9.29 -27.40
N ASN A 492 -6.58 -9.04 -27.69
CA ASN A 492 -5.49 -9.93 -27.34
C ASN A 492 -4.39 -9.19 -26.56
N PHE A 493 -4.78 -8.14 -25.82
CA PHE A 493 -3.86 -7.51 -24.89
C PHE A 493 -3.60 -8.46 -23.71
N ARG A 494 -2.33 -8.79 -23.50
CA ARG A 494 -1.89 -9.74 -22.48
C ARG A 494 -0.67 -9.22 -21.73
N ALA A 495 -0.73 -9.21 -20.40
CA ALA A 495 0.39 -8.89 -19.53
C ALA A 495 0.60 -10.02 -18.51
N ASP A 496 1.46 -10.99 -18.84
CA ASP A 496 1.62 -12.22 -18.05
C ASP A 496 2.33 -12.02 -16.71
N VAL A 497 3.12 -10.95 -16.59
CA VAL A 497 3.74 -10.50 -15.33
C VAL A 497 2.80 -9.54 -14.58
N GLY A 498 1.75 -9.07 -15.23
CA GLY A 498 0.83 -8.07 -14.71
C GLY A 498 -0.49 -8.66 -14.23
N TYR A 499 -1.52 -7.82 -14.31
CA TYR A 499 -2.90 -8.15 -13.98
C TYR A 499 -3.85 -7.50 -15.01
N VAL A 500 -4.44 -8.35 -15.85
CA VAL A 500 -5.45 -7.99 -16.84
C VAL A 500 -6.55 -9.05 -16.75
N PRO A 501 -7.56 -8.87 -15.89
CA PRO A 501 -8.55 -9.91 -15.61
C PRO A 501 -9.48 -10.18 -16.81
N ARG A 502 -9.63 -9.19 -17.70
CA ARG A 502 -10.43 -9.31 -18.93
C ARG A 502 -9.83 -8.49 -20.05
N ALA A 503 -9.80 -9.07 -21.25
CA ALA A 503 -9.52 -8.39 -22.51
C ALA A 503 -10.83 -8.01 -23.22
N SER A 504 -10.74 -7.44 -24.43
CA SER A 504 -11.90 -7.18 -25.30
C SER A 504 -12.98 -6.30 -24.67
N LEU A 505 -12.61 -5.23 -23.97
CA LEU A 505 -13.60 -4.38 -23.30
C LEU A 505 -13.37 -2.89 -23.50
N LEU A 506 -14.47 -2.14 -23.47
CA LEU A 506 -14.49 -0.71 -23.26
C LEU A 506 -15.14 -0.47 -21.89
N LYS A 507 -14.43 0.22 -21.00
CA LYS A 507 -14.90 0.53 -19.65
C LYS A 507 -15.00 2.03 -19.45
N PHE A 508 -16.12 2.49 -18.89
CA PHE A 508 -16.33 3.86 -18.46
C PHE A 508 -16.80 3.86 -17.01
N HIS A 509 -16.08 4.53 -16.13
CA HIS A 509 -16.40 4.54 -14.70
C HIS A 509 -16.13 5.91 -14.10
N GLY A 510 -16.75 6.17 -12.96
CA GLY A 510 -16.49 7.38 -12.22
C GLY A 510 -17.34 7.51 -10.97
N GLU A 511 -16.99 8.51 -10.19
CA GLU A 511 -17.79 9.01 -9.09
C GLU A 511 -17.54 10.51 -8.98
N VAL A 512 -18.58 11.28 -8.67
CA VAL A 512 -18.46 12.71 -8.42
C VAL A 512 -19.35 13.04 -7.26
N PHE A 513 -18.81 13.70 -6.25
CA PHE A 513 -19.55 13.99 -5.03
C PHE A 513 -19.26 15.40 -4.52
N ARG A 514 -20.27 15.95 -3.84
CA ARG A 514 -20.14 17.20 -3.10
C ARG A 514 -19.78 16.90 -1.67
N VAL A 515 -18.89 17.71 -1.11
CA VAL A 515 -18.55 17.70 0.32
C VAL A 515 -19.11 18.98 0.94
N LEU A 516 -19.87 18.82 2.01
CA LEU A 516 -20.48 19.89 2.78
C LEU A 516 -19.91 19.86 4.20
N PHE A 517 -19.62 21.04 4.74
CA PHE A 517 -19.14 21.24 6.11
C PHE A 517 -20.23 21.97 6.91
N PRO A 518 -21.08 21.24 7.66
CA PRO A 518 -22.18 21.85 8.39
C PRO A 518 -21.69 22.88 9.42
N LYS A 519 -22.44 23.98 9.57
CA LYS A 519 -22.18 25.04 10.57
C LYS A 519 -23.22 24.98 11.69
N GLY A 520 -23.04 25.79 12.74
CA GLY A 520 -24.00 25.91 13.85
C GLY A 520 -24.13 24.62 14.68
N ARG A 521 -25.36 24.26 15.08
CA ARG A 521 -25.63 23.08 15.94
C ARG A 521 -25.20 21.76 15.27
N LEU A 522 -25.46 21.59 13.98
CA LEU A 522 -25.05 20.39 13.22
C LEU A 522 -23.52 20.26 13.15
N GLY A 523 -22.82 21.39 12.95
CA GLY A 523 -21.35 21.43 12.90
C GLY A 523 -20.64 21.05 14.21
N ARG A 524 -21.35 21.06 15.35
CA ARG A 524 -20.84 20.58 16.64
C ARG A 524 -20.71 19.05 16.72
N HIS A 525 -21.42 18.33 15.86
CA HIS A 525 -21.44 16.86 15.87
C HIS A 525 -20.95 16.26 14.55
N ILE A 526 -21.20 16.94 13.42
CA ILE A 526 -20.80 16.51 12.09
C ILE A 526 -19.63 17.38 11.62
N ASN A 527 -18.51 16.75 11.30
CA ASN A 527 -17.36 17.41 10.70
C ASN A 527 -17.59 17.66 9.20
N ARG A 528 -18.04 16.64 8.47
CA ARG A 528 -18.40 16.75 7.05
C ARG A 528 -19.44 15.73 6.63
N PHE A 529 -20.19 16.07 5.59
CA PHE A 529 -21.13 15.21 4.89
C PHE A 529 -20.76 15.18 3.40
N TYR A 530 -20.90 14.05 2.73
CA TYR A 530 -20.74 13.97 1.29
C TYR A 530 -21.79 13.09 0.63
N LEU A 531 -22.12 13.41 -0.62
CA LEU A 531 -23.10 12.69 -1.43
C LEU A 531 -22.77 12.82 -2.91
N GLY A 532 -22.93 11.75 -3.67
CA GLY A 532 -22.77 11.76 -5.12
C GLY A 532 -23.15 10.44 -5.79
N PRO A 533 -23.27 10.44 -7.14
CA PRO A 533 -23.38 9.22 -7.91
C PRO A 533 -22.03 8.53 -8.13
N ASN A 534 -22.07 7.21 -8.24
CA ASN A 534 -20.98 6.38 -8.74
C ASN A 534 -21.49 5.47 -9.87
N TRP A 535 -20.62 5.13 -10.82
CA TRP A 535 -20.95 4.25 -11.92
C TRP A 535 -19.72 3.49 -12.46
N ASP A 536 -19.95 2.32 -13.00
CA ASP A 536 -18.98 1.47 -13.70
C ASP A 536 -19.71 0.74 -14.83
N PHE A 537 -19.37 1.02 -16.08
CA PHE A 537 -19.97 0.40 -17.25
C PHE A 537 -18.90 -0.35 -18.03
N ILE A 538 -19.17 -1.62 -18.36
CA ILE A 538 -18.26 -2.48 -19.10
C ILE A 538 -18.99 -3.02 -20.34
N TYR A 539 -18.51 -2.60 -21.51
CA TYR A 539 -18.94 -3.08 -22.81
C TYR A 539 -17.96 -4.13 -23.33
N GLY A 540 -18.45 -5.35 -23.60
CA GLY A 540 -17.67 -6.41 -24.21
C GLY A 540 -17.64 -6.23 -25.72
N LYS A 541 -16.46 -5.91 -26.27
CA LYS A 541 -16.28 -5.66 -27.71
C LYS A 541 -16.48 -6.92 -28.55
N ARG A 542 -15.96 -8.07 -28.08
CA ARG A 542 -16.16 -9.37 -28.76
C ARG A 542 -17.62 -9.78 -28.78
N GLN A 543 -18.35 -9.48 -27.70
CA GLN A 543 -19.74 -9.88 -27.56
C GLN A 543 -20.72 -8.82 -28.05
N ASN A 544 -20.21 -7.65 -28.44
CA ASN A 544 -20.96 -6.50 -28.92
C ASN A 544 -22.15 -6.14 -28.02
N ARG A 545 -21.93 -6.12 -26.70
CA ARG A 545 -22.98 -5.81 -25.71
C ARG A 545 -22.40 -5.30 -24.39
N LEU A 546 -23.25 -4.72 -23.55
CA LEU A 546 -22.93 -4.52 -22.13
C LEU A 546 -22.84 -5.88 -21.42
N ILE A 547 -21.78 -6.05 -20.64
CA ILE A 547 -21.45 -7.34 -20.00
C ILE A 547 -21.49 -7.25 -18.48
N ASP A 548 -21.17 -6.09 -17.93
CA ASP A 548 -21.33 -5.77 -16.51
C ASP A 548 -21.53 -4.27 -16.38
N TRP A 549 -22.41 -3.83 -15.48
CA TRP A 549 -22.41 -2.44 -15.02
C TRP A 549 -22.92 -2.32 -13.59
N ASP A 550 -22.45 -1.32 -12.86
CA ASP A 550 -23.06 -0.90 -11.61
C ASP A 550 -23.22 0.61 -11.53
N ALA A 551 -24.29 1.06 -10.87
CA ALA A 551 -24.55 2.46 -10.63
C ALA A 551 -25.30 2.65 -9.31
N GLY A 552 -25.02 3.74 -8.61
CA GLY A 552 -25.69 4.02 -7.34
C GLY A 552 -25.48 5.44 -6.85
N LEU A 553 -26.18 5.76 -5.77
CA LEU A 553 -25.94 6.97 -4.99
C LEU A 553 -25.20 6.56 -3.72
N PHE A 554 -24.06 7.20 -3.49
CA PHE A 554 -23.27 6.98 -2.29
C PHE A 554 -23.12 8.27 -1.50
N GLY A 555 -22.90 8.14 -0.21
CA GLY A 555 -22.63 9.27 0.65
C GLY A 555 -22.04 8.84 1.97
N GLY A 556 -21.77 9.81 2.82
CA GLY A 556 -21.28 9.54 4.15
C GLY A 556 -21.20 10.76 5.04
N ILE A 557 -21.08 10.48 6.33
CA ILE A 557 -21.00 11.43 7.44
C ILE A 557 -19.72 11.13 8.20
N THR A 558 -18.84 12.12 8.32
CA THR A 558 -17.74 12.09 9.28
C THR A 558 -18.16 12.92 10.49
N MET A 559 -18.21 12.29 11.66
CA MET A 559 -18.53 12.95 12.92
C MET A 559 -17.31 13.70 13.45
N GLN A 560 -17.54 14.71 14.29
CA GLN A 560 -16.46 15.41 14.98
C GLN A 560 -15.61 14.43 15.79
N ASN A 561 -16.20 13.41 16.40
CA ASN A 561 -15.44 12.42 17.17
C ASN A 561 -14.62 11.41 16.32
N GLN A 562 -14.55 11.58 14.99
CA GLN A 562 -13.96 10.69 13.97
C GLN A 562 -14.76 9.43 13.61
N SER A 563 -15.93 9.20 14.20
CA SER A 563 -16.79 8.10 13.73
C SER A 563 -17.27 8.42 12.30
N GLN A 564 -17.35 7.40 11.46
CA GLN A 564 -17.73 7.55 10.06
C GLN A 564 -18.91 6.63 9.75
N LEU A 565 -19.90 7.18 9.06
CA LEU A 565 -20.99 6.43 8.46
C LEU A 565 -20.89 6.63 6.95
N SER A 566 -20.84 5.57 6.17
CA SER A 566 -20.88 5.64 4.71
C SER A 566 -21.93 4.68 4.20
N PHE A 567 -22.57 5.04 3.10
CA PHE A 567 -23.64 4.24 2.51
C PHE A 567 -23.55 4.27 1.00
N VAL A 568 -24.01 3.19 0.39
CA VAL A 568 -24.42 3.17 -1.02
C VAL A 568 -25.89 2.79 -1.02
N PHE A 569 -26.74 3.78 -1.26
CA PHE A 569 -28.17 3.57 -1.40
C PHE A 569 -28.50 3.31 -2.86
N LEU A 570 -29.44 2.39 -3.11
CA LEU A 570 -29.93 2.11 -4.46
C LEU A 570 -28.79 1.71 -5.42
N ARG A 571 -27.93 0.77 -5.01
CA ARG A 571 -26.93 0.22 -5.93
C ARG A 571 -27.62 -0.77 -6.85
N TRP A 572 -27.55 -0.51 -8.15
CA TRP A 572 -27.96 -1.43 -9.20
C TRP A 572 -26.72 -2.10 -9.74
N ASP A 573 -26.79 -3.40 -9.93
CA ASP A 573 -25.74 -4.21 -10.53
C ASP A 573 -26.38 -5.04 -11.67
N TYR A 574 -25.77 -4.99 -12.84
CA TYR A 574 -26.09 -5.83 -13.99
C TYR A 574 -24.91 -6.74 -14.30
N THR A 575 -25.19 -8.02 -14.52
CA THR A 575 -24.18 -9.01 -14.89
C THR A 575 -24.68 -9.92 -15.99
N TYR A 576 -23.88 -10.05 -17.05
CA TYR A 576 -24.03 -11.10 -18.04
C TYR A 576 -23.08 -12.27 -17.74
N LEU A 577 -23.61 -13.48 -17.65
CA LEU A 577 -22.81 -14.69 -17.43
C LEU A 577 -22.39 -15.30 -18.76
N PHE A 578 -21.09 -15.47 -19.01
CA PHE A 578 -20.57 -16.18 -20.19
C PHE A 578 -20.41 -17.69 -19.96
N SER A 579 -20.36 -18.09 -18.70
CA SER A 579 -20.16 -19.47 -18.28
C SER A 579 -21.08 -19.73 -17.09
N PRO A 580 -21.45 -20.99 -16.82
CA PRO A 580 -22.21 -21.32 -15.64
C PRO A 580 -21.50 -20.81 -14.38
N PHE A 581 -22.25 -20.27 -13.44
CA PHE A 581 -21.70 -19.70 -12.21
C PHE A 581 -22.54 -20.11 -11.02
N ASP A 582 -21.93 -20.69 -9.99
CA ASP A 582 -22.57 -20.94 -8.70
C ASP A 582 -22.29 -19.77 -7.74
N PRO A 583 -23.25 -18.86 -7.50
CA PRO A 583 -23.05 -17.73 -6.59
C PRO A 583 -22.89 -18.16 -5.14
N SER A 584 -23.37 -19.36 -4.77
CA SER A 584 -23.29 -19.88 -3.40
C SER A 584 -21.90 -20.42 -3.07
N ASN A 585 -21.10 -20.72 -4.09
CA ASN A 585 -19.79 -21.38 -4.02
C ASN A 585 -19.81 -22.67 -3.18
N THR A 586 -20.88 -23.47 -3.32
CA THR A 586 -21.06 -24.74 -2.60
C THR A 586 -20.89 -25.96 -3.50
N GLY A 587 -20.67 -25.76 -4.81
CA GLY A 587 -20.63 -26.84 -5.79
C GLY A 587 -22.03 -27.30 -6.22
N GLY A 588 -23.06 -26.49 -5.96
CA GLY A 588 -24.44 -26.76 -6.35
C GLY A 588 -24.72 -26.52 -7.83
N ILE A 589 -26.00 -26.63 -8.20
CA ILE A 589 -26.45 -26.33 -9.57
C ILE A 589 -26.17 -24.85 -9.89
N ALA A 590 -25.28 -24.63 -10.85
CA ALA A 590 -24.89 -23.30 -11.29
C ALA A 590 -26.02 -22.56 -12.02
N LEU A 591 -26.01 -21.24 -11.93
CA LEU A 591 -26.80 -20.38 -12.80
C LEU A 591 -26.36 -20.57 -14.26
N PRO A 592 -27.30 -20.60 -15.22
CA PRO A 592 -26.99 -20.85 -16.62
C PRO A 592 -26.10 -19.75 -17.21
N ALA A 593 -25.22 -20.17 -18.12
CA ALA A 593 -24.49 -19.28 -19.00
C ALA A 593 -25.45 -18.50 -19.93
N ASN A 594 -24.94 -17.48 -20.60
CA ASN A 594 -25.64 -16.63 -21.56
C ASN A 594 -26.90 -15.95 -21.02
N THR A 595 -26.96 -15.72 -19.70
CA THR A 595 -28.12 -15.14 -19.01
C THR A 595 -27.74 -13.80 -18.39
N SER A 596 -28.68 -12.85 -18.43
CA SER A 596 -28.55 -11.52 -17.83
C SER A 596 -29.24 -11.46 -16.47
N TYR A 597 -28.58 -10.83 -15.50
CA TYR A 597 -29.15 -10.61 -14.17
C TYR A 597 -29.05 -9.12 -13.83
N LEU A 598 -30.16 -8.55 -13.38
CA LEU A 598 -30.24 -7.20 -12.83
C LEU A 598 -30.71 -7.34 -11.39
N TYR A 599 -29.95 -6.77 -10.46
CA TYR A 599 -30.24 -6.88 -9.04
C TYR A 599 -29.86 -5.60 -8.31
N PHE A 600 -30.56 -5.29 -7.24
CA PHE A 600 -30.26 -4.13 -6.40
C PHE A 600 -29.74 -4.54 -5.02
N SER A 601 -28.87 -3.73 -4.44
CA SER A 601 -28.44 -3.89 -3.05
C SER A 601 -28.20 -2.57 -2.33
N HIS A 602 -28.25 -2.63 -1.00
CA HIS A 602 -27.85 -1.55 -0.11
C HIS A 602 -26.56 -1.92 0.58
N ARG A 603 -25.66 -0.94 0.76
CA ARG A 603 -24.44 -1.12 1.54
C ARG A 603 -24.37 -0.05 2.62
N LEU A 604 -24.04 -0.47 3.84
CA LEU A 604 -23.82 0.39 4.98
C LEU A 604 -22.45 0.09 5.57
N THR A 605 -21.67 1.12 5.86
CA THR A 605 -20.40 1.00 6.56
C THR A 605 -20.40 1.97 7.73
N TYR A 606 -20.09 1.48 8.92
CA TYR A 606 -19.90 2.28 10.10
C TYR A 606 -18.54 2.01 10.72
N VAL A 607 -17.77 3.05 10.99
CA VAL A 607 -16.52 2.99 11.75
C VAL A 607 -16.72 3.83 12.99
N SER A 608 -16.58 3.21 14.16
CA SER A 608 -16.68 3.91 15.44
C SER A 608 -15.46 4.82 15.70
N ASN A 609 -15.46 5.50 16.85
CA ASN A 609 -14.34 6.33 17.27
C ASN A 609 -13.09 5.47 17.61
N VAL A 610 -12.16 5.36 16.65
CA VAL A 610 -10.90 4.57 16.76
C VAL A 610 -9.93 5.06 17.85
N ARG A 611 -10.25 6.17 18.52
CA ARG A 611 -9.47 6.74 19.63
C ARG A 611 -9.84 6.15 20.98
N LYS A 612 -10.99 5.45 21.06
CA LYS A 612 -11.42 4.77 22.28
C LYS A 612 -10.69 3.41 22.42
N PRO A 613 -10.49 2.91 23.65
CA PRO A 613 -9.89 1.60 23.87
C PRO A 613 -10.67 0.49 23.14
N PHE A 614 -12.00 0.54 23.19
CA PHE A 614 -12.85 -0.31 22.37
C PHE A 614 -13.30 0.45 21.12
N PHE A 615 -13.04 -0.13 19.96
CA PHE A 615 -13.48 0.39 18.67
C PHE A 615 -13.83 -0.76 17.74
N TYR A 616 -14.77 -0.51 16.85
CA TYR A 616 -15.29 -1.48 15.91
C TYR A 616 -15.61 -0.84 14.56
N SER A 617 -15.62 -1.67 13.53
CA SER A 617 -16.16 -1.37 12.21
C SER A 617 -17.22 -2.39 11.83
N PHE A 618 -18.22 -1.94 11.10
CA PHE A 618 -19.34 -2.73 10.59
C PHE A 618 -19.48 -2.44 9.10
N ASN A 619 -19.60 -3.48 8.29
CA ASN A 619 -19.93 -3.41 6.88
C ASN A 619 -21.07 -4.38 6.60
N GLY A 620 -22.22 -3.84 6.21
CA GLY A 620 -23.41 -4.60 5.89
C GLY A 620 -23.79 -4.46 4.43
N ARG A 621 -24.18 -5.56 3.79
CA ARG A 621 -24.89 -5.55 2.50
C ARG A 621 -26.17 -6.35 2.62
N TYR A 622 -27.26 -5.79 2.11
CA TYR A 622 -28.54 -6.49 2.04
C TYR A 622 -29.25 -6.15 0.73
N GLY A 623 -29.87 -7.16 0.11
CA GLY A 623 -30.67 -6.97 -1.08
C GLY A 623 -30.70 -8.20 -1.98
N GLN A 624 -30.95 -7.96 -3.26
CA GLN A 624 -30.91 -8.98 -4.30
C GLN A 624 -29.48 -9.36 -4.66
N TYR A 625 -29.32 -10.58 -5.17
CA TYR A 625 -28.06 -11.13 -5.65
C TYR A 625 -28.35 -12.15 -6.73
N PHE A 626 -28.05 -11.80 -7.99
CA PHE A 626 -28.55 -12.53 -9.16
C PHE A 626 -30.08 -12.69 -9.10
N ASN A 627 -30.59 -13.91 -9.20
CA ASN A 627 -32.01 -14.25 -9.07
C ASN A 627 -32.46 -14.53 -7.62
N GLY A 628 -31.59 -14.29 -6.63
CA GLY A 628 -31.88 -14.54 -5.21
C GLY A 628 -31.60 -13.32 -4.33
N ARG A 629 -31.26 -13.59 -3.06
CA ARG A 629 -30.96 -12.58 -2.04
C ARG A 629 -29.62 -12.85 -1.36
N ILE A 630 -28.98 -11.77 -0.92
CA ILE A 630 -27.76 -11.83 -0.10
C ILE A 630 -27.91 -10.98 1.15
N THR A 631 -27.41 -11.52 2.25
CA THR A 631 -27.14 -10.78 3.49
C THR A 631 -25.67 -10.96 3.82
N GLN A 632 -24.89 -9.89 3.74
CA GLN A 632 -23.48 -9.88 4.13
C GLN A 632 -23.31 -9.01 5.37
N LEU A 633 -22.55 -9.52 6.32
CA LEU A 633 -22.15 -8.83 7.53
C LEU A 633 -20.67 -9.07 7.73
N HIS A 634 -19.87 -8.02 7.72
CA HIS A 634 -18.46 -8.05 8.09
C HIS A 634 -18.24 -7.06 9.23
N THR A 635 -17.74 -7.55 10.37
CA THR A 635 -17.54 -6.75 11.56
C THR A 635 -16.15 -7.03 12.12
N VAL A 636 -15.40 -5.97 12.40
CA VAL A 636 -14.13 -6.07 13.15
C VAL A 636 -14.32 -5.33 14.46
N MET A 637 -14.24 -6.05 15.58
CA MET A 637 -14.23 -5.47 16.92
C MET A 637 -12.82 -5.51 17.46
N SER A 638 -12.39 -4.46 18.16
CA SER A 638 -11.04 -4.37 18.70
C SER A 638 -11.02 -3.70 20.06
N TYR A 639 -10.30 -4.32 21.00
CA TYR A 639 -9.99 -3.75 22.31
C TYR A 639 -8.47 -3.52 22.40
N ARG A 640 -8.09 -2.28 22.69
CA ARG A 640 -6.70 -1.84 22.81
C ARG A 640 -6.35 -1.65 24.27
N GLN A 641 -5.47 -2.52 24.76
CA GLN A 641 -4.79 -2.34 26.04
C GLN A 641 -3.47 -1.60 25.78
N GLN A 642 -3.53 -0.28 25.68
CA GLN A 642 -2.35 0.52 25.32
C GLN A 642 -1.27 0.53 26.42
N PRO A 643 0.02 0.55 26.05
CA PRO A 643 0.59 0.36 24.70
C PRO A 643 0.94 -1.12 24.41
N TYR A 644 0.42 -2.06 25.20
CA TYR A 644 0.89 -3.45 25.25
C TYR A 644 0.24 -4.37 24.22
N GLY A 645 -0.98 -4.10 23.77
CA GLY A 645 -1.58 -4.94 22.74
C GLY A 645 -2.97 -4.57 22.29
N VAL A 646 -3.37 -5.25 21.21
CA VAL A 646 -4.69 -5.14 20.60
C VAL A 646 -5.27 -6.55 20.45
N PHE A 647 -6.50 -6.71 20.93
CA PHE A 647 -7.30 -7.92 20.80
C PHE A 647 -8.41 -7.62 19.80
N SER A 648 -8.51 -8.41 18.75
CA SER A 648 -9.48 -8.19 17.68
C SER A 648 -10.29 -9.44 17.41
N LEU A 649 -11.56 -9.25 17.03
CA LEU A 649 -12.40 -10.30 16.47
C LEU A 649 -12.81 -9.86 15.06
N ASP A 650 -12.37 -10.60 14.06
CA ASP A 650 -12.86 -10.51 12.69
C ASP A 650 -14.03 -11.49 12.52
N PHE A 651 -15.19 -10.99 12.12
CA PHE A 651 -16.38 -11.78 11.89
C PHE A 651 -16.95 -11.46 10.51
N THR A 652 -17.09 -12.48 9.67
CA THR A 652 -17.80 -12.37 8.39
C THR A 652 -18.91 -13.41 8.32
N TYR A 653 -20.11 -12.99 7.95
CA TYR A 653 -21.24 -13.83 7.59
C TYR A 653 -21.74 -13.46 6.20
N ASN A 654 -21.92 -14.45 5.34
CA ASN A 654 -22.58 -14.31 4.05
C ASN A 654 -23.69 -15.34 3.94
N GLY A 655 -24.93 -14.89 4.11
CA GLY A 655 -26.13 -15.68 3.87
C GLY A 655 -26.62 -15.47 2.44
N ILE A 656 -26.56 -16.52 1.63
CA ILE A 656 -27.01 -16.53 0.23
C ILE A 656 -28.27 -17.40 0.14
N ARG A 657 -29.33 -16.83 -0.43
CA ARG A 657 -30.63 -17.50 -0.62
C ARG A 657 -31.00 -17.44 -2.09
N LEU A 658 -30.77 -18.53 -2.81
CA LEU A 658 -31.17 -18.70 -4.21
C LEU A 658 -32.47 -19.52 -4.28
N PRO A 659 -33.31 -19.29 -5.30
CA PRO A 659 -34.49 -20.13 -5.55
C PRO A 659 -34.08 -21.54 -6.00
N ALA A 660 -34.92 -22.54 -5.70
CA ALA A 660 -34.73 -23.90 -6.21
C ALA A 660 -34.63 -23.89 -7.75
N PRO A 661 -33.77 -24.72 -8.37
CA PRO A 661 -32.98 -25.80 -7.78
C PRO A 661 -31.56 -25.39 -7.33
N HIS A 662 -31.25 -24.10 -7.25
CA HIS A 662 -29.92 -23.62 -6.89
C HIS A 662 -29.64 -23.73 -5.39
N SER A 663 -28.37 -23.96 -5.03
CA SER A 663 -27.97 -24.11 -3.63
C SER A 663 -28.06 -22.81 -2.85
N GLN A 664 -28.39 -22.94 -1.57
CA GLN A 664 -28.29 -21.87 -0.58
C GLN A 664 -27.03 -22.08 0.26
N SER A 665 -26.48 -21.01 0.84
CA SER A 665 -25.30 -21.13 1.67
C SER A 665 -25.25 -20.12 2.81
N ASP A 666 -24.62 -20.53 3.90
CA ASP A 666 -24.27 -19.70 5.04
C ASP A 666 -22.76 -19.81 5.25
N LEU A 667 -22.03 -18.82 4.74
CA LEU A 667 -20.58 -18.78 4.81
C LEU A 667 -20.15 -17.94 6.00
N LEU A 668 -19.38 -18.54 6.90
CA LEU A 668 -18.98 -17.98 8.17
C LEU A 668 -17.46 -17.99 8.30
N LEU A 669 -16.90 -16.84 8.63
CA LEU A 669 -15.51 -16.66 9.01
C LEU A 669 -15.46 -16.01 10.39
N ILE A 670 -14.72 -16.62 11.31
CA ILE A 670 -14.49 -16.09 12.66
C ILE A 670 -12.99 -16.12 12.92
N GLY A 671 -12.40 -14.97 13.20
CA GLY A 671 -10.97 -14.77 13.35
C GLY A 671 -10.59 -13.96 14.58
N PRO A 672 -10.56 -14.55 15.80
CA PRO A 672 -9.90 -13.90 16.92
C PRO A 672 -8.40 -13.72 16.65
N LYS A 673 -7.90 -12.53 16.93
CA LYS A 673 -6.50 -12.12 16.77
C LYS A 673 -6.01 -11.39 18.00
N VAL A 674 -4.75 -11.63 18.35
CA VAL A 674 -4.02 -10.93 19.40
C VAL A 674 -2.71 -10.42 18.83
N ASP A 675 -2.45 -9.13 18.99
CA ASP A 675 -1.15 -8.51 18.72
C ASP A 675 -0.61 -7.93 20.03
N LEU A 676 0.48 -8.51 20.55
CA LEU A 676 1.15 -8.07 21.77
C LEU A 676 2.53 -7.48 21.46
N SER A 677 2.86 -6.40 22.17
CA SER A 677 4.17 -5.77 22.19
C SER A 677 4.68 -5.72 23.63
N PHE A 678 5.57 -6.65 23.98
CA PHE A 678 6.17 -6.72 25.32
C PHE A 678 7.17 -5.58 25.54
N THR A 679 7.94 -5.26 24.49
CA THR A 679 8.89 -4.15 24.45
C THR A 679 8.86 -3.49 23.06
N ARG A 680 9.76 -2.54 22.80
CA ARG A 680 10.00 -1.99 21.45
C ARG A 680 10.77 -2.94 20.52
N SER A 681 11.16 -4.12 21.02
CA SER A 681 11.93 -5.13 20.29
C SER A 681 11.35 -6.55 20.36
N LEU A 682 10.29 -6.79 21.14
CA LEU A 682 9.76 -8.13 21.38
C LEU A 682 8.24 -8.16 21.17
N PHE A 683 7.79 -8.96 20.21
CA PHE A 683 6.41 -8.98 19.75
C PHE A 683 5.86 -10.40 19.60
N LEU A 684 4.56 -10.55 19.82
CA LEU A 684 3.80 -11.77 19.54
C LEU A 684 2.53 -11.42 18.77
N THR A 685 2.35 -11.99 17.58
CA THR A 685 1.08 -11.99 16.86
C THR A 685 0.54 -13.41 16.89
N ALA A 686 -0.70 -13.60 17.32
CA ALA A 686 -1.37 -14.90 17.25
C ALA A 686 -2.79 -14.71 16.72
N TYR A 687 -3.26 -15.61 15.87
CA TYR A 687 -4.66 -15.66 15.49
C TYR A 687 -5.12 -17.09 15.21
N VAL A 688 -6.41 -17.30 15.41
CA VAL A 688 -7.12 -18.49 15.00
C VAL A 688 -8.21 -18.04 14.05
N GLN A 689 -8.40 -18.72 12.93
CA GLN A 689 -9.40 -18.36 11.93
C GLN A 689 -10.18 -19.60 11.49
N TYR A 690 -11.46 -19.64 11.82
CA TYR A 690 -12.43 -20.58 11.29
C TYR A 690 -12.97 -20.06 9.97
N ASN A 691 -13.03 -20.89 8.93
CA ASN A 691 -13.63 -20.57 7.64
C ASN A 691 -14.29 -21.82 7.05
N ASN A 692 -15.62 -21.83 6.99
CA ASN A 692 -16.36 -22.98 6.46
C ASN A 692 -16.37 -23.05 4.92
N GLN A 693 -16.07 -21.97 4.20
CA GLN A 693 -16.05 -21.98 2.73
C GLN A 693 -14.94 -22.89 2.19
N ILE A 694 -13.77 -22.89 2.82
CA ILE A 694 -12.62 -23.72 2.42
C ILE A 694 -12.38 -24.89 3.39
N ASN A 695 -13.36 -25.18 4.25
CA ASN A 695 -13.32 -26.19 5.29
C ASN A 695 -12.03 -26.11 6.14
N ASN A 696 -11.70 -24.95 6.72
CA ASN A 696 -10.41 -24.76 7.38
C ASN A 696 -10.51 -24.05 8.73
N VAL A 697 -9.78 -24.55 9.72
CA VAL A 697 -9.42 -23.80 10.93
C VAL A 697 -7.92 -23.58 10.90
N ASN A 698 -7.50 -22.34 10.72
CA ASN A 698 -6.10 -21.94 10.73
C ASN A 698 -5.71 -21.45 12.12
N THR A 699 -4.55 -21.87 12.62
CA THR A 699 -3.86 -21.26 13.74
C THR A 699 -2.52 -20.75 13.23
N ASN A 700 -2.21 -19.50 13.54
CA ASN A 700 -0.89 -18.94 13.25
C ASN A 700 -0.39 -18.13 14.44
N ILE A 701 0.84 -18.44 14.85
CA ILE A 701 1.52 -17.80 15.96
C ILE A 701 2.90 -17.36 15.46
N ARG A 702 3.19 -16.07 15.57
CA ARG A 702 4.44 -15.45 15.17
C ARG A 702 5.05 -14.70 16.34
N PHE A 703 6.20 -15.19 16.78
CA PHE A 703 7.08 -14.48 17.69
C PHE A 703 8.13 -13.73 16.87
N GLN A 704 8.39 -12.47 17.23
CA GLN A 704 9.40 -11.63 16.59
C GLN A 704 10.28 -10.99 17.66
N TRP A 705 11.60 -11.17 17.53
CA TRP A 705 12.60 -10.47 18.33
C TRP A 705 13.51 -9.64 17.43
N ARG A 706 13.40 -8.31 17.56
CA ARG A 706 14.23 -7.32 16.88
C ARG A 706 15.42 -6.95 17.77
N TYR A 707 16.50 -7.74 17.67
CA TYR A 707 17.67 -7.59 18.54
C TYR A 707 18.60 -6.44 18.10
N LYS A 708 18.51 -5.98 16.85
CA LYS A 708 19.14 -4.76 16.33
C LYS A 708 18.18 -4.05 15.37
N PRO A 709 18.38 -2.75 15.07
CA PRO A 709 17.59 -2.07 14.04
C PRO A 709 17.55 -2.91 12.76
N VAL A 710 16.34 -3.19 12.27
CA VAL A 710 16.06 -3.94 11.03
C VAL A 710 16.69 -5.35 10.95
N SER A 711 17.06 -5.93 12.10
CA SER A 711 17.59 -7.29 12.23
C SER A 711 16.69 -8.10 13.16
N ASP A 712 16.10 -9.18 12.65
CA ASP A 712 14.98 -9.86 13.29
C ASP A 712 15.22 -11.37 13.39
N LEU A 713 14.79 -11.95 14.51
CA LEU A 713 14.54 -13.38 14.65
C LEU A 713 13.03 -13.61 14.65
N PHE A 714 12.56 -14.48 13.76
CA PHE A 714 11.17 -14.92 13.71
C PHE A 714 11.06 -16.40 14.06
N VAL A 715 10.06 -16.73 14.86
CA VAL A 715 9.58 -18.10 15.07
C VAL A 715 8.10 -18.11 14.71
N VAL A 716 7.75 -18.87 13.68
CA VAL A 716 6.38 -18.96 13.16
C VAL A 716 5.89 -20.39 13.24
N TYR A 717 4.78 -20.57 13.94
CA TYR A 717 4.03 -21.81 13.98
C TYR A 717 2.73 -21.62 13.21
N THR A 718 2.47 -22.49 12.24
CA THR A 718 1.22 -22.53 11.49
C THR A 718 0.63 -23.93 11.55
N ASP A 719 -0.67 -24.01 11.80
CA ASP A 719 -1.41 -25.26 11.84
C ASP A 719 -2.76 -25.07 11.17
N ASN A 720 -3.17 -26.03 10.35
CA ASN A 720 -4.44 -26.01 9.65
C ASN A 720 -5.19 -27.30 9.94
N TYR A 721 -6.49 -27.19 10.17
CA TYR A 721 -7.38 -28.32 10.46
C TYR A 721 -8.61 -28.28 9.55
N PHE A 722 -9.25 -29.43 9.32
CA PHE A 722 -10.59 -29.46 8.73
C PHE A 722 -11.61 -28.85 9.72
N ALA A 723 -12.45 -27.95 9.24
CA ALA A 723 -13.52 -27.32 10.02
C ALA A 723 -14.73 -28.27 10.23
N TYR A 724 -15.01 -29.14 9.27
CA TYR A 724 -16.08 -30.14 9.28
C TYR A 724 -15.66 -31.39 8.48
N GLU A 725 -16.40 -32.48 8.67
CA GLU A 725 -16.14 -33.75 8.00
C GLU A 725 -16.36 -33.65 6.48
N THR A 726 -15.43 -34.16 5.69
CA THR A 726 -15.53 -34.20 4.22
C THR A 726 -14.83 -35.44 3.67
N LEU A 727 -15.13 -35.80 2.43
CA LEU A 727 -14.30 -36.72 1.66
C LEU A 727 -13.21 -35.93 0.91
N ASP A 728 -12.03 -36.51 0.77
CA ASP A 728 -11.00 -36.02 -0.17
C ASP A 728 -11.23 -36.54 -1.59
N ASP A 729 -10.37 -36.14 -2.53
CA ASP A 729 -10.44 -36.57 -3.94
C ASP A 729 -10.30 -38.10 -4.13
N ASP A 730 -9.73 -38.80 -3.14
CA ASP A 730 -9.57 -40.25 -3.11
C ASP A 730 -10.71 -40.97 -2.34
N ASN A 731 -11.82 -40.27 -2.04
CA ASN A 731 -12.95 -40.74 -1.23
C ASN A 731 -12.58 -41.18 0.21
N ARG A 732 -11.48 -40.67 0.77
CA ARG A 732 -11.12 -40.90 2.18
C ARG A 732 -11.84 -39.91 3.08
N LEU A 733 -12.36 -40.41 4.21
CA LEU A 733 -12.99 -39.58 5.23
C LEU A 733 -11.95 -38.72 5.97
N MET A 734 -12.07 -37.41 5.82
CA MET A 734 -11.37 -36.39 6.59
C MET A 734 -12.27 -35.92 7.71
N ARG A 735 -11.86 -36.15 8.97
CA ARG A 735 -12.67 -35.80 10.14
C ARG A 735 -12.55 -34.32 10.48
N ALA A 736 -13.60 -33.75 11.08
CA ALA A 736 -13.51 -32.42 11.67
C ALA A 736 -12.37 -32.38 12.69
N TRP A 737 -11.62 -31.29 12.72
CA TRP A 737 -10.42 -31.08 13.55
C TRP A 737 -9.26 -32.03 13.27
N GLN A 738 -9.31 -32.80 12.18
CA GLN A 738 -8.13 -33.52 11.70
C GLN A 738 -7.11 -32.50 11.14
N PRO A 739 -5.81 -32.63 11.44
CA PRO A 739 -4.78 -31.78 10.87
C PRO A 739 -4.72 -31.92 9.34
N LYS A 740 -4.67 -30.79 8.64
CA LYS A 740 -4.37 -30.67 7.20
C LYS A 740 -2.88 -30.51 6.99
N ASN A 741 -2.33 -29.42 7.51
CA ASN A 741 -0.90 -29.15 7.41
C ASN A 741 -0.41 -28.42 8.65
N ARG A 742 0.86 -28.66 8.98
CA ARG A 742 1.55 -28.03 10.09
C ARG A 742 2.92 -27.61 9.65
N ALA A 743 3.36 -26.43 10.07
CA ALA A 743 4.69 -25.92 9.80
C ALA A 743 5.26 -25.16 10.99
N LEU A 744 6.56 -25.33 11.21
CA LEU A 744 7.38 -24.50 12.09
C LEU A 744 8.50 -23.90 11.25
N VAL A 745 8.61 -22.58 11.28
CA VAL A 745 9.64 -21.82 10.57
C VAL A 745 10.41 -20.97 11.56
N ILE A 746 11.74 -21.07 11.51
CA ILE A 746 12.66 -20.19 12.22
C ILE A 746 13.45 -19.43 11.18
N LYS A 747 13.42 -18.11 11.26
CA LYS A 747 14.13 -17.22 10.34
C LYS A 747 14.98 -16.23 11.12
N PHE A 748 16.22 -16.06 10.68
CA PHE A 748 17.15 -15.08 11.19
C PHE A 748 17.60 -14.14 10.07
N THR A 749 17.55 -12.83 10.31
CA THR A 749 18.09 -11.80 9.41
C THR A 749 19.02 -10.89 10.18
N TYR A 750 20.11 -10.46 9.54
CA TYR A 750 21.05 -9.51 10.14
C TYR A 750 21.39 -8.41 9.13
N TRP A 751 21.35 -7.14 9.53
CA TRP A 751 21.63 -6.01 8.64
C TRP A 751 23.00 -5.37 8.94
N LEU A 752 23.98 -5.64 8.09
CA LEU A 752 25.31 -5.02 8.11
C LEU A 752 25.27 -3.73 7.28
N ASN A 753 25.68 -2.59 7.84
CA ASN A 753 26.02 -1.41 7.04
C ASN A 753 27.54 -1.34 7.00
N LEU A 754 28.10 -1.37 5.79
CA LEU A 754 29.54 -1.29 5.54
C LEU A 754 30.00 0.16 5.42
#